data_AF-A0A510BGP1-F1
#
_entry.id   AF-A0A510BGP1-F1
#
_cell.length_a   1.000
_cell.length_b   1.000
_cell.length_c   1.000
_cell.angle_alpha   90.00
_cell.angle_beta   90.00
_cell.angle_gamma   90.00
#
_symmetry.space_group_name_H-M   'P 1'
#
loop_
_entity.id
_entity.type
_entity.pdbx_description
1 polymer ?
#
loop_
_entity_poly.entity_id
_entity_poly.type
_entity_poly.pdbx_seq_one_letter_code
_entity_poly.pdbx_strand_id
1 'polypeptide(L)'
;MIGLSKLRSNKGYIFTFEAIVAVMIVLLIFYVGYFTITHNILTFHEEKRDIEAFEKSNLIANKLFKDHEFPSNSYVPDYLRFVDRVRERYYTSRDTIPGTFDPFSVRGTDYEGIATYESTWEYIINISNPNDYDLEGFQVLVTLTPSNFNFDFSPDGKSISFWENDSGTLEEIPYWIEIWEYNKIGRVWIKVNKIPRNGYTIIYLRRNQSENPDIRDNGEAVFIFFDDFEDGKINDTWKILRGEWEVIEDSELPFYNGGSEKNHVAHLKASSERYRSIISRDSLKVSNGDIYILEAIVKGRTGAQGGSADSPDTMVGFYADSSVRPGKDNQFYNSFTGCYQIFAICRNYNEEIVSSSNIFTYDNIWYYEKFILEHSDSAKNRICNASIWRFFNGHYGDPNPNDNTDSMVKTHCEVDDDPSNQRYILLGTASGTHSEEYWFDNVKVRKYAPRVGVTVRENLMESVETISLNVTYYFRGTPDITSNVHVINITNTGLNSSNLYVKTKNLLVPVKMWRYPSNRIISENITMGEILYFGTRRPSTLEYINISAPQDVDVVLSVNGVPFRMHISSTPTLSEFGKVINTHNWDMHQPNEIKIMNISQDVPITLNIVYSEPSTIYVLKLKPANISCIIPLKN
;
A
#
# COMPACT_ATOMS: atom_id res chain seq x y z
N MET A 1 62.55 12.54 -90.96
CA MET A 1 63.28 11.27 -90.87
C MET A 1 64.56 11.55 -90.09
N ILE A 2 64.50 11.48 -88.76
CA ILE A 2 65.66 11.73 -87.87
C ILE A 2 66.10 10.35 -87.37
N GLY A 3 67.33 9.96 -87.70
CA GLY A 3 67.87 8.64 -87.44
C GLY A 3 68.09 8.38 -85.96
N LEU A 4 67.51 7.29 -85.45
CA LEU A 4 67.68 6.82 -84.07
C LEU A 4 68.95 5.96 -83.94
N SER A 5 69.88 6.43 -83.11
CA SER A 5 71.11 5.73 -82.74
C SER A 5 70.82 4.51 -81.86
N LYS A 6 71.37 3.35 -82.23
CA LYS A 6 71.28 2.09 -81.46
C LYS A 6 72.24 2.12 -80.27
N LEU A 7 71.75 1.79 -79.07
CA LEU A 7 72.57 1.59 -77.87
C LEU A 7 73.08 0.15 -77.83
N ARG A 8 74.40 -0.04 -77.70
CA ARG A 8 75.06 -1.36 -77.70
C ARG A 8 75.60 -1.67 -76.31
N SER A 9 75.15 -2.78 -75.72
CA SER A 9 75.70 -3.29 -74.45
C SER A 9 76.95 -4.15 -74.70
N ASN A 10 77.93 -4.09 -73.80
CA ASN A 10 79.20 -4.84 -73.86
C ASN A 10 79.05 -6.38 -73.82
N LYS A 11 77.82 -6.91 -73.72
CA LYS A 11 77.53 -8.36 -73.81
C LYS A 11 76.77 -8.77 -75.09
N GLY A 12 76.69 -7.92 -76.12
CA GLY A 12 76.30 -8.33 -77.48
C GLY A 12 74.81 -8.24 -77.84
N TYR A 13 73.94 -7.78 -76.95
CA TYR A 13 72.52 -7.54 -77.29
C TYR A 13 72.34 -6.16 -77.95
N ILE A 14 71.73 -6.14 -79.14
CA ILE A 14 71.37 -4.92 -79.88
C ILE A 14 69.89 -4.66 -79.64
N PHE A 15 69.56 -3.74 -78.73
CA PHE A 15 68.20 -3.22 -78.62
C PHE A 15 68.07 -2.00 -79.53
N THR A 16 67.12 -2.02 -80.47
CA THR A 16 66.75 -0.79 -81.18
C THR A 16 66.02 0.13 -80.19
N PHE A 17 66.23 1.44 -80.29
CA PHE A 17 65.55 2.41 -79.44
C PHE A 17 64.02 2.25 -79.56
N GLU A 18 63.53 1.89 -80.75
CA GLU A 18 62.12 1.54 -81.01
C GLU A 18 61.63 0.35 -80.16
N ALA A 19 62.46 -0.68 -79.93
CA ALA A 19 62.07 -1.82 -79.10
C ALA A 19 61.94 -1.44 -77.61
N ILE A 20 62.82 -0.56 -77.12
CA ILE A 20 62.74 -0.03 -75.74
C ILE A 20 61.48 0.84 -75.59
N VAL A 21 61.20 1.71 -76.57
CA VAL A 21 59.99 2.53 -76.58
C VAL A 21 58.73 1.68 -76.64
N ALA A 22 58.70 0.61 -77.45
CA ALA A 22 57.56 -0.31 -77.52
C ALA A 22 57.32 -1.03 -76.18
N VAL A 23 58.38 -1.52 -75.53
CA VAL A 23 58.27 -2.15 -74.19
C VAL A 23 57.79 -1.15 -73.14
N MET A 24 58.29 0.09 -73.17
CA MET A 24 57.83 1.15 -72.26
C MET A 24 56.35 1.50 -72.49
N ILE A 25 55.89 1.56 -73.74
CA ILE A 25 54.47 1.78 -74.05
C ILE A 25 53.60 0.63 -73.55
N VAL A 26 54.04 -0.63 -73.75
CA VAL A 26 53.32 -1.80 -73.24
C VAL A 26 53.25 -1.78 -71.72
N LEU A 27 54.37 -1.50 -71.03
CA LEU A 27 54.39 -1.37 -69.58
C LEU A 27 53.49 -0.22 -69.10
N LEU A 28 53.45 0.90 -69.83
CA LEU A 28 52.58 2.04 -69.50
C LEU A 28 51.10 1.67 -69.63
N ILE A 29 50.72 0.96 -70.69
CA ILE A 29 49.35 0.47 -70.90
C ILE A 29 48.95 -0.52 -69.79
N PHE A 30 49.83 -1.46 -69.46
CA PHE A 30 49.59 -2.39 -68.35
C PHE A 30 49.49 -1.68 -67.00
N TYR A 31 50.34 -0.68 -66.75
CA TYR A 31 50.31 0.11 -65.52
C TYR A 31 49.02 0.92 -65.40
N VAL A 32 48.59 1.61 -66.47
CA VAL A 32 47.33 2.38 -66.48
C VAL A 32 46.12 1.46 -66.34
N GLY A 33 46.12 0.31 -67.01
CA GLY A 33 45.06 -0.70 -66.88
C GLY A 33 44.97 -1.27 -65.46
N TYR A 34 46.11 -1.65 -64.88
CA TYR A 34 46.18 -2.13 -63.49
C TYR A 34 45.71 -1.06 -62.50
N PHE A 35 46.19 0.18 -62.63
CA PHE A 35 45.80 1.28 -61.76
C PHE A 35 44.30 1.57 -61.82
N THR A 36 43.70 1.56 -63.02
CA THR A 36 42.26 1.77 -63.20
C THR A 36 41.44 0.65 -62.54
N ILE A 37 41.87 -0.61 -62.68
CA ILE A 37 41.21 -1.75 -62.04
C ILE A 37 41.32 -1.68 -60.52
N THR A 38 42.52 -1.41 -60.00
CA THR A 38 42.76 -1.31 -58.56
C THR A 38 41.98 -0.15 -57.94
N HIS A 39 41.89 1.00 -58.61
CA HIS A 39 41.11 2.14 -58.15
C HIS A 39 39.62 1.78 -58.08
N ASN A 40 39.06 1.20 -59.14
CA ASN A 40 37.65 0.78 -59.14
C ASN A 40 37.33 -0.25 -58.05
N ILE A 41 38.24 -1.20 -57.79
CA ILE A 41 38.09 -2.20 -56.72
C ILE A 41 38.13 -1.52 -55.33
N LEU A 42 39.05 -0.59 -55.11
CA LEU A 42 39.14 0.19 -53.88
C LEU A 42 37.87 1.02 -53.65
N THR A 43 37.40 1.75 -54.66
CA THR A 43 36.16 2.52 -54.59
C THR A 43 34.95 1.64 -54.26
N PHE A 44 34.84 0.47 -54.90
CA PHE A 44 33.77 -0.48 -54.59
C PHE A 44 33.84 -1.03 -53.15
N HIS A 45 35.04 -1.29 -52.65
CA HIS A 45 35.24 -1.71 -51.25
C HIS A 45 34.89 -0.60 -50.25
N GLU A 46 35.19 0.66 -50.58
CA GLU A 46 34.81 1.82 -49.77
C GLU A 46 33.29 2.02 -49.75
N GLU A 47 32.62 1.98 -50.91
CA GLU A 47 31.15 2.06 -51.00
C GLU A 47 30.46 0.96 -50.20
N LYS A 48 30.97 -0.29 -50.30
CA LYS A 48 30.44 -1.42 -49.53
C LYS A 48 30.60 -1.21 -48.02
N ARG A 49 31.76 -0.74 -47.57
CA ARG A 49 32.02 -0.45 -46.14
C ARG A 49 31.07 0.62 -45.60
N ASP A 50 30.80 1.66 -46.39
CA ASP A 50 29.91 2.75 -45.99
C ASP A 50 28.45 2.29 -45.88
N ILE A 51 28.00 1.41 -46.79
CA ILE A 51 26.69 0.76 -46.71
C ILE A 51 26.58 -0.11 -45.45
N GLU A 52 27.59 -0.93 -45.16
CA GLU A 52 27.60 -1.78 -43.97
C GLU A 52 27.58 -0.96 -42.66
N ALA A 53 28.32 0.15 -42.60
CA ALA A 53 28.30 1.06 -41.47
C ALA A 53 26.93 1.73 -41.27
N PHE A 54 26.26 2.09 -42.37
CA PHE A 54 24.90 2.63 -42.35
C PHE A 54 23.88 1.59 -41.87
N GLU A 55 23.91 0.37 -42.40
CA GLU A 55 23.01 -0.72 -42.01
C GLU A 55 23.18 -1.08 -40.53
N LYS A 56 24.42 -1.18 -40.06
CA LYS A 56 24.75 -1.40 -38.65
C LYS A 56 24.20 -0.29 -37.76
N SER A 57 24.36 0.97 -38.16
CA SER A 57 23.83 2.11 -37.40
C SER A 57 22.31 2.12 -37.37
N ASN A 58 21.65 1.77 -38.47
CA ASN A 58 20.20 1.61 -38.55
C ASN A 58 19.68 0.48 -37.64
N LEU A 59 20.38 -0.65 -37.60
CA LEU A 59 20.09 -1.78 -36.70
C LEU A 59 20.27 -1.38 -35.22
N ILE A 60 21.38 -0.71 -34.88
CA ILE A 60 21.62 -0.20 -33.53
C ILE A 60 20.53 0.80 -33.12
N ALA A 61 20.16 1.74 -33.99
CA ALA A 61 19.09 2.70 -33.70
C ALA A 61 17.75 1.98 -33.45
N ASN A 62 17.40 0.98 -34.25
CA ASN A 62 16.20 0.18 -34.03
C ASN A 62 16.23 -0.58 -32.70
N LYS A 63 17.37 -1.19 -32.37
CA LYS A 63 17.56 -1.85 -31.08
C LYS A 63 17.40 -0.85 -29.93
N LEU A 64 18.02 0.33 -30.01
CA LEU A 64 17.90 1.37 -28.99
C LEU A 64 16.46 1.81 -28.76
N PHE A 65 15.68 2.03 -29.83
CA PHE A 65 14.26 2.32 -29.69
C PHE A 65 13.50 1.17 -29.02
N LYS A 66 13.86 -0.09 -29.32
CA LYS A 66 13.22 -1.26 -28.72
C LYS A 66 13.57 -1.41 -27.23
N ASP A 67 14.83 -1.17 -26.87
CA ASP A 67 15.35 -1.27 -25.51
C ASP A 67 14.77 -0.17 -24.58
N HIS A 68 14.26 0.93 -25.15
CA HIS A 68 13.66 2.06 -24.41
C HIS A 68 12.14 2.15 -24.66
N GLU A 69 11.47 1.04 -24.97
CA GLU A 69 10.00 1.03 -24.98
C GLU A 69 9.46 1.08 -23.54
N PHE A 70 8.38 1.83 -23.33
CA PHE A 70 7.73 1.97 -22.03
C PHE A 70 6.86 0.73 -21.73
N PRO A 71 6.79 0.21 -20.49
CA PRO A 71 7.47 0.69 -19.29
C PRO A 71 8.83 0.01 -19.03
N SER A 72 9.75 0.76 -18.41
CA SER A 72 10.98 0.27 -17.79
C SER A 72 10.76 -0.21 -16.35
N ASN A 73 11.78 -0.83 -15.74
CA ASN A 73 11.73 -1.26 -14.33
C ASN A 73 11.91 -0.11 -13.32
N SER A 74 11.94 1.14 -13.77
CA SER A 74 12.18 2.33 -12.95
C SER A 74 10.93 2.81 -12.17
N TYR A 75 9.82 2.07 -12.25
CA TYR A 75 8.53 2.50 -11.70
C TYR A 75 8.12 1.68 -10.48
N VAL A 76 7.31 2.30 -9.62
CA VAL A 76 6.74 1.65 -8.44
C VAL A 76 5.93 0.41 -8.87
N PRO A 77 6.10 -0.77 -8.22
CA PRO A 77 5.44 -2.01 -8.63
C PRO A 77 3.91 -1.92 -8.76
N ASP A 78 3.27 -1.15 -7.89
CA ASP A 78 1.82 -0.92 -7.92
C ASP A 78 1.38 -0.16 -9.20
N TYR A 79 2.11 0.89 -9.57
CA TYR A 79 1.86 1.62 -10.82
C TYR A 79 2.21 0.78 -12.05
N LEU A 80 3.27 -0.04 -11.99
CA LEU A 80 3.59 -1.01 -13.05
C LEU A 80 2.44 -1.97 -13.30
N ARG A 81 1.76 -2.46 -12.26
CA ARG A 81 0.56 -3.29 -12.45
C ARG A 81 -0.52 -2.55 -13.22
N PHE A 82 -0.77 -1.27 -12.93
CA PHE A 82 -1.72 -0.47 -13.72
C PHE A 82 -1.29 -0.38 -15.19
N VAL A 83 -0.01 -0.09 -15.46
CA VAL A 83 0.53 0.00 -16.82
C VAL A 83 0.48 -1.35 -17.55
N ASP A 84 0.79 -2.45 -16.88
CA ASP A 84 0.67 -3.80 -17.43
C ASP A 84 -0.76 -4.11 -17.88
N ARG A 85 -1.75 -3.63 -17.12
CA ARG A 85 -3.16 -3.75 -17.52
C ARG A 85 -3.52 -2.87 -18.70
N VAL A 86 -2.92 -1.69 -18.83
CA VAL A 86 -3.06 -0.83 -20.03
C VAL A 86 -2.48 -1.57 -21.23
N ARG A 87 -1.26 -2.11 -21.09
CA ARG A 87 -0.58 -2.91 -22.11
C ARG A 87 -1.45 -4.10 -22.54
N GLU A 88 -1.88 -4.93 -21.60
CA GLU A 88 -2.69 -6.13 -21.86
C GLU A 88 -4.01 -5.82 -22.59
N ARG A 89 -4.62 -4.67 -22.28
CA ARG A 89 -5.93 -4.31 -22.84
C ARG A 89 -5.84 -3.70 -24.23
N TYR A 90 -4.88 -2.80 -24.45
CA TYR A 90 -4.84 -1.96 -25.66
C TYR A 90 -3.70 -2.31 -26.61
N TYR A 91 -2.76 -3.17 -26.21
CA TYR A 91 -1.56 -3.48 -26.98
C TYR A 91 -1.31 -5.00 -27.05
N THR A 92 -0.51 -5.44 -28.02
CA THR A 92 -0.32 -6.87 -28.36
C THR A 92 0.98 -7.49 -27.83
N SER A 93 1.80 -6.70 -27.12
CA SER A 93 3.14 -7.09 -26.67
C SER A 93 3.11 -7.67 -25.25
N ARG A 94 4.07 -8.53 -24.94
CA ARG A 94 4.17 -9.22 -23.63
C ARG A 94 4.82 -8.37 -22.53
N ASP A 95 5.82 -7.58 -22.89
CA ASP A 95 6.72 -6.97 -21.89
C ASP A 95 6.64 -5.43 -21.89
N THR A 96 6.49 -4.81 -23.07
CA THR A 96 6.47 -3.35 -23.26
C THR A 96 5.31 -2.90 -24.15
N ILE A 97 4.98 -1.62 -24.15
CA ILE A 97 4.00 -0.99 -25.04
C ILE A 97 4.72 -0.57 -26.34
N PRO A 98 4.45 -1.22 -27.49
CA PRO A 98 5.18 -0.97 -28.72
C PRO A 98 4.87 0.42 -29.28
N GLY A 99 5.88 1.05 -29.91
CA GLY A 99 5.73 2.40 -30.48
C GLY A 99 5.74 3.53 -29.44
N THR A 100 6.15 3.22 -28.20
CA THR A 100 6.38 4.20 -27.15
C THR A 100 7.87 4.47 -26.96
N PHE A 101 8.18 5.49 -26.17
CA PHE A 101 9.51 5.76 -25.68
C PHE A 101 9.44 6.07 -24.18
N ASP A 102 10.27 5.38 -23.40
CA ASP A 102 10.42 5.58 -21.98
C ASP A 102 11.55 6.59 -21.69
N PRO A 103 11.25 7.80 -21.22
CA PRO A 103 12.27 8.77 -20.88
C PRO A 103 13.03 8.43 -19.58
N PHE A 104 12.53 7.46 -18.79
CA PHE A 104 13.06 7.04 -17.49
C PHE A 104 13.76 5.68 -17.54
N SER A 105 13.92 5.07 -18.72
CA SER A 105 14.70 3.84 -18.86
C SER A 105 16.19 4.14 -18.66
N VAL A 106 16.70 3.95 -17.44
CA VAL A 106 18.12 4.12 -17.12
C VAL A 106 18.92 2.94 -17.69
N ARG A 107 20.02 3.20 -18.41
CA ARG A 107 20.95 2.15 -18.83
C ARG A 107 21.74 1.64 -17.62
N GLY A 108 21.48 0.41 -17.20
CA GLY A 108 22.41 -0.31 -16.34
C GLY A 108 23.71 -0.60 -17.09
N THR A 109 24.84 -0.20 -16.51
CA THR A 109 26.06 -1.01 -16.26
C THR A 109 27.22 -0.06 -15.96
N ASP A 110 27.54 0.03 -14.66
CA ASP A 110 28.85 0.32 -14.04
C ASP A 110 28.72 0.64 -12.54
N TYR A 111 27.60 0.30 -11.92
CA TYR A 111 27.54 0.08 -10.48
C TYR A 111 27.04 -1.33 -10.24
N GLU A 112 27.91 -2.19 -9.70
CA GLU A 112 27.44 -3.25 -8.83
C GLU A 112 26.64 -2.58 -7.72
N GLY A 113 25.36 -2.89 -7.70
CA GLY A 113 24.35 -2.03 -7.13
C GLY A 113 23.16 -2.07 -8.06
N ILE A 114 22.57 -3.27 -8.16
CA ILE A 114 21.17 -3.39 -8.50
C ILE A 114 20.49 -2.32 -7.67
N ALA A 115 19.99 -1.25 -8.29
CA ALA A 115 19.01 -0.41 -7.63
C ALA A 115 17.77 -1.30 -7.53
N THR A 116 17.78 -2.20 -6.54
CA THR A 116 16.59 -2.74 -5.95
C THR A 116 15.84 -1.50 -5.55
N TYR A 117 14.78 -1.18 -6.27
CA TYR A 117 13.70 -0.41 -5.69
C TYR A 117 13.23 -1.26 -4.51
N GLU A 118 13.90 -1.09 -3.37
CA GLU A 118 13.29 -1.41 -2.10
C GLU A 118 12.08 -0.50 -2.06
N SER A 119 10.93 -1.10 -2.39
CA SER A 119 9.62 -0.49 -2.35
C SER A 119 9.42 0.14 -0.97
N THR A 120 9.83 1.39 -0.83
CA THR A 120 9.73 2.20 0.39
C THR A 120 8.49 3.07 0.25
N TRP A 121 7.32 2.40 0.26
CA TRP A 121 6.10 3.14 0.58
C TRP A 121 6.17 3.53 2.05
N GLU A 122 5.71 4.73 2.36
CA GLU A 122 5.64 5.26 3.71
C GLU A 122 4.29 5.95 3.89
N TYR A 123 3.63 5.67 5.01
CA TYR A 123 2.43 6.36 5.46
C TYR A 123 2.74 7.07 6.77
N ILE A 124 2.25 8.30 6.90
CA ILE A 124 2.28 9.07 8.14
C ILE A 124 0.95 8.86 8.85
N ILE A 125 1.02 8.40 10.09
CA ILE A 125 -0.08 8.29 11.02
C ILE A 125 0.08 9.42 12.04
N ASN A 126 -0.84 10.37 12.02
CA ASN A 126 -0.88 11.47 12.97
C ASN A 126 -1.81 11.11 14.12
N ILE A 127 -1.29 11.15 15.35
CA ILE A 127 -2.03 10.81 16.57
C ILE A 127 -2.11 12.07 17.43
N SER A 128 -3.31 12.60 17.60
CA SER A 128 -3.58 13.83 18.34
C SER A 128 -4.08 13.54 19.76
N ASN A 129 -3.56 14.29 20.72
CA ASN A 129 -4.02 14.27 22.11
C ASN A 129 -4.55 15.66 22.49
N PRO A 130 -5.88 15.86 22.48
CA PRO A 130 -6.50 17.12 22.88
C PRO A 130 -6.66 17.27 24.40
N ASN A 131 -6.21 16.31 25.20
CA ASN A 131 -6.27 16.39 26.65
C ASN A 131 -5.17 17.31 27.20
N ASP A 132 -5.31 17.74 28.47
CA ASP A 132 -4.40 18.65 29.16
C ASP A 132 -3.25 17.95 29.91
N TYR A 133 -3.13 16.63 29.74
CA TYR A 133 -2.06 15.77 30.27
C TYR A 133 -1.38 14.93 29.18
N ASP A 134 -0.11 14.60 29.40
CA ASP A 134 0.68 13.75 28.50
C ASP A 134 0.21 12.29 28.60
N LEU A 135 0.23 11.56 27.49
CA LEU A 135 -0.02 10.12 27.46
C LEU A 135 1.30 9.38 27.22
N GLU A 136 1.66 8.46 28.11
CA GLU A 136 2.90 7.68 28.01
C GLU A 136 2.61 6.17 27.92
N GLY A 137 3.34 5.48 27.03
CA GLY A 137 3.20 4.05 26.76
C GLY A 137 1.76 3.67 26.39
N PHE A 138 1.12 4.49 25.54
CA PHE A 138 -0.31 4.48 25.30
C PHE A 138 -0.67 3.62 24.08
N GLN A 139 -1.67 2.75 24.21
CA GLN A 139 -2.15 1.89 23.13
C GLN A 139 -3.13 2.64 22.24
N VAL A 140 -2.88 2.65 20.93
CA VAL A 140 -3.69 3.35 19.94
C VAL A 140 -4.15 2.36 18.87
N LEU A 141 -5.46 2.31 18.60
CA LEU A 141 -5.97 1.62 17.44
C LEU A 141 -5.81 2.47 16.18
N VAL A 142 -5.17 1.90 15.16
CA VAL A 142 -5.06 2.41 13.80
C VAL A 142 -6.00 1.62 12.90
N THR A 143 -6.93 2.31 12.24
CA THR A 143 -7.84 1.70 11.27
C THR A 143 -7.37 2.01 9.85
N LEU A 144 -6.96 0.97 9.13
CA LEU A 144 -6.60 0.99 7.73
C LEU A 144 -7.80 0.60 6.88
N THR A 145 -8.08 1.37 5.84
CA THR A 145 -9.17 1.18 4.88
C THR A 145 -8.65 1.44 3.47
N PRO A 146 -9.33 0.94 2.41
CA PRO A 146 -8.92 1.24 1.03
C PRO A 146 -8.87 2.74 0.71
N SER A 147 -9.55 3.56 1.52
CA SER A 147 -9.54 5.01 1.43
C SER A 147 -8.34 5.67 2.12
N ASN A 148 -7.51 4.97 2.89
CA ASN A 148 -6.33 5.56 3.56
C ASN A 148 -5.05 4.72 3.50
N PHE A 149 -5.12 3.49 3.01
CA PHE A 149 -4.00 2.56 2.90
C PHE A 149 -4.14 1.64 1.68
N ASN A 150 -3.02 1.39 0.99
CA ASN A 150 -2.98 0.45 -0.12
C ASN A 150 -2.63 -0.97 0.37
N PHE A 151 -3.64 -1.84 0.45
CA PHE A 151 -3.51 -3.24 0.88
C PHE A 151 -2.64 -4.13 -0.03
N ASP A 152 -2.26 -3.70 -1.24
CA ASP A 152 -1.32 -4.49 -2.08
C ASP A 152 0.10 -4.51 -1.52
N PHE A 153 0.42 -3.52 -0.70
CA PHE A 153 1.70 -3.46 0.00
C PHE A 153 1.84 -4.52 1.08
N SER A 154 0.72 -4.99 1.63
CA SER A 154 0.69 -6.06 2.63
C SER A 154 -0.64 -6.83 2.55
N PRO A 155 -0.80 -7.76 1.61
CA PRO A 155 -2.07 -8.45 1.38
C PRO A 155 -2.62 -9.18 2.63
N ASP A 156 -1.72 -9.67 3.49
CA ASP A 156 -1.97 -10.45 4.70
C ASP A 156 -1.60 -9.71 5.99
N GLY A 157 -1.30 -8.42 5.92
CA GLY A 157 -0.90 -7.62 7.10
C GLY A 157 0.52 -7.88 7.62
N LYS A 158 1.22 -8.92 7.15
CA LYS A 158 2.53 -9.33 7.70
C LYS A 158 3.70 -8.45 7.23
N SER A 159 3.50 -7.63 6.21
CA SER A 159 4.53 -6.82 5.56
C SER A 159 4.51 -5.35 5.99
N ILE A 160 4.01 -5.04 7.18
CA ILE A 160 3.99 -3.68 7.77
C ILE A 160 4.89 -3.55 9.01
N SER A 161 5.39 -2.36 9.29
CA SER A 161 6.08 -1.99 10.53
C SER A 161 5.74 -0.54 10.90
N PHE A 162 5.86 -0.19 12.17
CA PHE A 162 5.51 1.13 12.71
C PHE A 162 6.71 1.74 13.42
N TRP A 163 7.01 2.99 13.12
CA TRP A 163 8.19 3.67 13.62
C TRP A 163 7.82 5.02 14.21
N GLU A 164 8.35 5.31 15.40
CA GLU A 164 8.20 6.59 16.09
C GLU A 164 9.55 7.32 16.07
N ASN A 165 9.52 8.64 15.89
CA ASN A 165 10.72 9.46 16.09
C ASN A 165 10.69 10.04 17.49
N ASP A 166 11.38 9.39 18.43
CA ASP A 166 11.57 9.93 19.77
C ASP A 166 12.92 10.66 19.84
N SER A 167 12.86 11.96 20.14
CA SER A 167 14.04 12.77 20.46
C SER A 167 15.16 12.77 19.39
N GLY A 168 14.80 12.55 18.12
CA GLY A 168 15.72 12.54 16.98
C GLY A 168 16.22 11.14 16.57
N THR A 169 15.79 10.09 17.26
CA THR A 169 16.06 8.70 16.89
C THR A 169 14.78 8.05 16.40
N LEU A 170 14.84 7.40 15.23
CA LEU A 170 13.71 6.66 14.69
C LEU A 170 13.77 5.22 15.23
N GLU A 171 12.77 4.84 16.02
CA GLU A 171 12.67 3.54 16.67
C GLU A 171 11.42 2.81 16.22
N GLU A 172 11.53 1.49 16.06
CA GLU A 172 10.37 0.64 15.76
C GLU A 172 9.56 0.43 17.03
N ILE A 173 8.24 0.55 16.93
CA ILE A 173 7.32 0.39 18.05
C ILE A 173 6.49 -0.90 17.91
N PRO A 174 6.15 -1.57 19.03
CA PRO A 174 5.41 -2.81 18.97
C PRO A 174 3.99 -2.57 18.46
N TYR A 175 3.50 -3.55 17.71
CA TYR A 175 2.15 -3.54 17.16
C TYR A 175 1.53 -4.93 17.19
N TRP A 176 0.20 -4.99 17.19
CA TRP A 176 -0.58 -6.21 17.11
C TRP A 176 -1.71 -6.00 16.13
N ILE A 177 -1.83 -6.91 15.17
CA ILE A 177 -2.93 -6.85 14.21
C ILE A 177 -4.13 -7.51 14.92
N GLU A 178 -5.26 -6.83 14.94
CA GLU A 178 -6.51 -7.39 15.47
C GLU A 178 -7.31 -7.99 14.31
N ILE A 179 -7.43 -7.27 13.20
CA ILE A 179 -8.16 -7.76 12.03
C ILE A 179 -7.37 -7.37 10.80
N TRP A 180 -7.29 -8.31 9.86
CA TRP A 180 -6.81 -8.02 8.52
C TRP A 180 -7.72 -8.62 7.46
N GLU A 181 -8.69 -7.84 6.99
CA GLU A 181 -9.48 -8.19 5.83
C GLU A 181 -8.96 -7.44 4.61
N TYR A 182 -8.29 -8.18 3.71
CA TYR A 182 -7.71 -7.64 2.49
C TYR A 182 -8.68 -6.72 1.75
N ASN A 183 -8.24 -5.48 1.53
CA ASN A 183 -8.96 -4.45 0.79
C ASN A 183 -10.37 -4.14 1.35
N LYS A 184 -10.56 -4.34 2.67
CA LYS A 184 -11.76 -3.91 3.40
C LYS A 184 -11.39 -3.13 4.65
N ILE A 185 -10.73 -3.78 5.61
CA ILE A 185 -10.38 -3.17 6.89
C ILE A 185 -9.14 -3.86 7.49
N GLY A 186 -8.22 -3.06 8.01
CA GLY A 186 -7.13 -3.50 8.87
C GLY A 186 -7.26 -2.76 10.21
N ARG A 187 -7.38 -3.49 11.32
CA ARG A 187 -7.35 -2.92 12.67
C ARG A 187 -6.03 -3.32 13.30
N VAL A 188 -5.19 -2.33 13.58
CA VAL A 188 -3.84 -2.56 14.11
C VAL A 188 -3.65 -1.73 15.36
N TRP A 189 -3.32 -2.37 16.48
CA TRP A 189 -2.97 -1.69 17.71
C TRP A 189 -1.48 -1.42 17.73
N ILE A 190 -1.09 -0.19 18.10
CA ILE A 190 0.30 0.22 18.28
C ILE A 190 0.50 0.78 19.69
N LYS A 191 1.71 0.63 20.24
CA LYS A 191 2.07 1.25 21.52
C LYS A 191 2.96 2.46 21.28
N VAL A 192 2.42 3.64 21.54
CA VAL A 192 3.12 4.91 21.34
C VAL A 192 3.83 5.29 22.63
N ASN A 193 5.10 5.67 22.55
CA ASN A 193 5.90 6.00 23.73
C ASN A 193 5.37 7.25 24.42
N LYS A 194 5.11 8.32 23.65
CA LYS A 194 4.58 9.57 24.20
C LYS A 194 3.67 10.31 23.22
N ILE A 195 2.53 10.78 23.72
CA ILE A 195 1.66 11.73 23.01
C ILE A 195 1.49 12.99 23.87
N PRO A 196 2.11 14.12 23.50
CA PRO A 196 2.13 15.31 24.34
C PRO A 196 0.73 15.93 24.49
N ARG A 197 0.45 16.51 25.66
CA ARG A 197 -0.79 17.26 25.92
C ARG A 197 -1.03 18.36 24.89
N ASN A 198 -2.29 18.56 24.49
CA ASN A 198 -2.70 19.52 23.46
C ASN A 198 -1.81 19.47 22.19
N GLY A 199 -1.36 18.27 21.83
CA GLY A 199 -0.34 18.07 20.81
C GLY A 199 -0.61 16.85 19.94
N TYR A 200 0.41 16.45 19.18
CA TYR A 200 0.34 15.27 18.35
C TYR A 200 1.70 14.56 18.26
N THR A 201 1.66 13.28 17.91
CA THR A 201 2.81 12.43 17.62
C THR A 201 2.66 11.87 16.21
N ILE A 202 3.78 11.78 15.48
CA ILE A 202 3.84 11.21 14.13
C ILE A 202 4.42 9.81 14.22
N ILE A 203 3.69 8.85 13.67
CA ILE A 203 4.15 7.47 13.47
C ILE A 203 4.30 7.23 11.97
N TYR A 204 5.36 6.55 11.58
CA TYR A 204 5.64 6.14 10.21
C TYR A 204 5.27 4.66 10.03
N LEU A 205 4.27 4.40 9.20
CA LEU A 205 3.89 3.07 8.76
C LEU A 205 4.66 2.75 7.46
N ARG A 206 5.51 1.73 7.51
CA ARG A 206 6.44 1.35 6.44
C ARG A 206 6.35 -0.13 6.13
N ARG A 207 6.97 -0.54 5.03
CA ARG A 207 7.21 -1.96 4.77
C ARG A 207 7.95 -2.58 5.94
N ASN A 208 7.54 -3.77 6.35
CA ASN A 208 8.21 -4.51 7.40
C ASN A 208 9.68 -4.74 7.03
N GLN A 209 10.58 -4.29 7.90
CA GLN A 209 12.02 -4.50 7.82
C GLN A 209 12.55 -5.31 9.02
N SER A 210 11.66 -5.70 9.94
CA SER A 210 12.00 -6.29 11.23
C SER A 210 11.67 -7.77 11.28
N GLU A 211 12.65 -8.55 11.71
CA GLU A 211 12.48 -9.97 12.03
C GLU A 211 12.23 -10.18 13.54
N ASN A 212 12.09 -9.10 14.33
CA ASN A 212 11.92 -9.20 15.78
C ASN A 212 10.49 -9.61 16.17
N PRO A 213 10.25 -10.83 16.69
CA PRO A 213 8.93 -11.28 17.11
C PRO A 213 8.41 -10.55 18.37
N ASP A 214 9.28 -9.89 19.13
CA ASP A 214 8.87 -9.15 20.34
C ASP A 214 8.21 -7.80 20.02
N ILE A 215 8.31 -7.35 18.77
CA ILE A 215 7.74 -6.08 18.29
C ILE A 215 6.59 -6.36 17.31
N ARG A 216 6.77 -7.39 16.51
CA ARG A 216 5.94 -7.67 15.35
C ARG A 216 4.75 -8.53 15.72
N ASP A 217 3.56 -7.98 15.51
CA ASP A 217 2.29 -8.71 15.66
C ASP A 217 2.15 -9.38 17.03
N ASN A 218 2.54 -8.65 18.07
CA ASN A 218 2.69 -9.16 19.43
C ASN A 218 1.84 -8.33 20.40
N GLY A 219 0.69 -8.87 20.80
CA GLY A 219 -0.24 -8.21 21.71
C GLY A 219 0.33 -8.00 23.11
N GLU A 220 1.16 -8.94 23.61
CA GLU A 220 1.82 -8.84 24.92
C GLU A 220 2.76 -7.63 25.00
N ALA A 221 3.44 -7.29 23.89
CA ALA A 221 4.30 -6.12 23.81
C ALA A 221 3.50 -4.79 23.77
N VAL A 222 2.29 -4.81 23.18
CA VAL A 222 1.44 -3.63 22.98
C VAL A 222 0.66 -3.28 24.25
N PHE A 223 -0.07 -4.25 24.79
CA PHE A 223 -1.03 -4.04 25.87
C PHE A 223 -0.38 -4.16 27.27
N ILE A 224 -1.13 -3.79 28.31
CA ILE A 224 -0.70 -3.98 29.70
C ILE A 224 -0.84 -5.45 30.10
N PHE A 225 -1.84 -6.10 29.55
CA PHE A 225 -2.09 -7.53 29.61
C PHE A 225 -2.74 -7.94 28.29
N PHE A 226 -2.41 -9.12 27.79
CA PHE A 226 -2.96 -9.66 26.56
C PHE A 226 -2.96 -11.19 26.61
N ASP A 227 -4.04 -11.79 26.14
CA ASP A 227 -4.10 -13.21 25.81
C ASP A 227 -5.20 -13.45 24.76
N ASP A 228 -4.81 -13.97 23.60
CA ASP A 228 -5.70 -14.44 22.53
C ASP A 228 -5.72 -15.98 22.44
N PHE A 229 -5.05 -16.68 23.36
CA PHE A 229 -5.00 -18.14 23.47
C PHE A 229 -4.44 -18.89 22.25
N GLU A 230 -3.85 -18.20 21.28
CA GLU A 230 -3.35 -18.79 20.03
C GLU A 230 -2.13 -19.71 20.21
N ASP A 231 -1.48 -19.67 21.38
CA ASP A 231 -0.39 -20.57 21.71
C ASP A 231 -0.84 -21.94 22.25
N GLY A 232 -2.16 -22.14 22.39
CA GLY A 232 -2.79 -23.37 22.83
C GLY A 232 -2.64 -23.67 24.33
N LYS A 233 -2.25 -22.68 25.13
CA LYS A 233 -1.94 -22.86 26.56
C LYS A 233 -2.75 -21.90 27.42
N ILE A 234 -3.02 -22.37 28.64
CA ILE A 234 -3.70 -21.57 29.66
C ILE A 234 -2.80 -21.31 30.87
N ASN A 235 -1.80 -22.18 31.09
CA ASN A 235 -0.97 -22.20 32.29
C ASN A 235 0.37 -21.46 32.12
N ASP A 236 0.50 -20.54 31.18
CA ASP A 236 1.54 -19.52 31.08
C ASP A 236 1.01 -18.20 31.64
N THR A 237 -0.14 -17.76 31.13
CA THR A 237 -0.72 -16.46 31.42
C THR A 237 -1.70 -16.51 32.58
N TRP A 238 -2.36 -17.64 32.80
CA TRP A 238 -3.40 -17.78 33.82
C TRP A 238 -2.99 -18.71 34.97
N LYS A 239 -3.65 -18.48 36.11
CA LYS A 239 -3.67 -19.37 37.26
C LYS A 239 -5.10 -19.86 37.47
N ILE A 240 -5.28 -21.17 37.36
CA ILE A 240 -6.57 -21.81 37.64
C ILE A 240 -6.84 -21.79 39.14
N LEU A 241 -7.92 -21.13 39.54
CA LEU A 241 -8.42 -21.18 40.91
C LEU A 241 -9.41 -22.33 41.08
N ARG A 242 -10.31 -22.52 40.12
CA ARG A 242 -11.38 -23.53 40.18
C ARG A 242 -11.93 -23.89 38.80
N GLY A 243 -12.36 -25.13 38.64
CA GLY A 243 -12.92 -25.67 37.39
C GLY A 243 -11.87 -26.30 36.48
N GLU A 244 -12.34 -27.03 35.47
CA GLU A 244 -11.50 -27.61 34.42
C GLU A 244 -11.48 -26.71 33.20
N TRP A 245 -10.28 -26.26 32.83
CA TRP A 245 -10.07 -25.36 31.70
C TRP A 245 -9.18 -25.99 30.65
N GLU A 246 -9.44 -25.66 29.39
CA GLU A 246 -8.66 -26.07 28.23
C GLU A 246 -8.67 -24.96 27.17
N VAL A 247 -7.78 -25.06 26.20
CA VAL A 247 -7.82 -24.22 24.99
C VAL A 247 -8.31 -25.09 23.84
N ILE A 248 -9.30 -24.62 23.08
CA ILE A 248 -9.89 -25.34 21.95
C ILE A 248 -9.93 -24.46 20.71
N GLU A 249 -9.96 -25.09 19.54
CA GLU A 249 -10.28 -24.40 18.29
C GLU A 249 -11.78 -24.03 18.26
N ASP A 250 -12.09 -22.77 17.97
CA ASP A 250 -13.43 -22.26 17.67
C ASP A 250 -13.52 -21.89 16.18
N SER A 251 -14.69 -22.13 15.58
CA SER A 251 -14.96 -21.85 14.16
C SER A 251 -16.03 -20.76 13.95
N GLU A 252 -16.59 -20.22 15.03
CA GLU A 252 -17.59 -19.14 14.98
C GLU A 252 -16.90 -17.77 14.94
N LEU A 253 -15.73 -17.63 15.56
CA LEU A 253 -14.92 -16.43 15.52
C LEU A 253 -13.99 -16.42 14.28
N PRO A 254 -13.87 -15.29 13.56
CA PRO A 254 -12.88 -15.14 12.51
C PRO A 254 -11.47 -15.11 13.12
N PHE A 255 -10.52 -15.78 12.49
CA PHE A 255 -9.12 -15.76 12.91
C PHE A 255 -8.55 -14.34 12.86
N TYR A 256 -7.90 -13.93 13.96
CA TYR A 256 -7.15 -12.68 14.01
C TYR A 256 -6.12 -12.64 12.87
N ASN A 257 -5.85 -11.46 12.31
CA ASN A 257 -4.86 -11.29 11.22
C ASN A 257 -5.23 -11.89 9.86
N GLY A 258 -6.49 -12.27 9.67
CA GLY A 258 -7.01 -12.65 8.35
C GLY A 258 -6.44 -13.95 7.77
N GLY A 259 -5.79 -14.75 8.61
CA GLY A 259 -5.33 -16.09 8.28
C GLY A 259 -6.50 -17.06 8.00
N SER A 260 -6.18 -18.21 7.41
CA SER A 260 -7.13 -19.30 7.15
C SER A 260 -7.22 -20.31 8.30
N GLU A 261 -6.57 -20.00 9.42
CA GLU A 261 -6.53 -20.85 10.61
C GLU A 261 -7.82 -20.71 11.41
N LYS A 262 -7.99 -21.54 12.43
CA LYS A 262 -9.11 -21.41 13.37
C LYS A 262 -8.61 -20.70 14.61
N ASN A 263 -9.48 -19.91 15.19
CA ASN A 263 -9.20 -19.19 16.41
C ASN A 263 -9.10 -20.16 17.58
N HIS A 264 -8.18 -19.95 18.50
CA HIS A 264 -8.16 -20.66 19.77
C HIS A 264 -8.89 -19.84 20.83
N VAL A 265 -9.63 -20.52 21.70
CA VAL A 265 -10.37 -19.87 22.78
C VAL A 265 -10.17 -20.63 24.08
N ALA A 266 -10.10 -19.91 25.19
CA ALA A 266 -10.15 -20.54 26.51
C ALA A 266 -11.56 -21.08 26.75
N HIS A 267 -11.66 -22.37 27.00
CA HIS A 267 -12.89 -23.08 27.27
C HIS A 267 -12.92 -23.59 28.71
N LEU A 268 -13.92 -23.16 29.46
CA LEU A 268 -14.27 -23.70 30.77
C LEU A 268 -15.32 -24.79 30.60
N LYS A 269 -14.93 -26.04 30.88
CA LYS A 269 -15.77 -27.22 30.65
C LYS A 269 -17.06 -27.20 31.45
N ALA A 270 -18.12 -27.73 30.85
CA ALA A 270 -19.42 -27.92 31.48
C ALA A 270 -19.32 -28.56 32.87
N SER A 271 -19.86 -27.87 33.88
CA SER A 271 -19.92 -28.37 35.25
C SER A 271 -21.02 -27.65 36.04
N SER A 272 -21.57 -28.32 37.05
CA SER A 272 -22.46 -27.71 38.05
C SER A 272 -21.69 -27.17 39.26
N GLU A 273 -20.37 -27.25 39.21
CA GLU A 273 -19.50 -26.65 40.20
C GLU A 273 -19.59 -25.13 40.17
N ARG A 274 -19.86 -24.55 41.34
CA ARG A 274 -19.97 -23.10 41.49
C ARG A 274 -18.62 -22.40 41.45
N TYR A 275 -18.60 -21.12 41.07
CA TYR A 275 -17.44 -20.23 41.28
C TYR A 275 -16.17 -20.66 40.54
N ARG A 276 -16.32 -21.30 39.38
CA ARG A 276 -15.21 -21.72 38.53
C ARG A 276 -14.54 -20.48 37.93
N SER A 277 -13.23 -20.37 38.06
CA SER A 277 -12.51 -19.16 37.71
C SER A 277 -11.02 -19.37 37.48
N ILE A 278 -10.47 -18.47 36.67
CA ILE A 278 -9.04 -18.25 36.48
C ILE A 278 -8.72 -16.79 36.76
N ILE A 279 -7.49 -16.54 37.17
CA ILE A 279 -6.95 -15.19 37.31
C ILE A 279 -5.69 -15.02 36.49
N SER A 280 -5.36 -13.78 36.13
CA SER A 280 -4.04 -13.50 35.55
C SER A 280 -2.95 -14.01 36.51
N ARG A 281 -1.87 -14.56 35.96
CA ARG A 281 -0.77 -15.09 36.77
C ARG A 281 -0.06 -13.99 37.54
N ASP A 282 0.15 -12.87 36.85
CA ASP A 282 0.79 -11.69 37.41
C ASP A 282 -0.25 -10.60 37.71
N SER A 283 0.06 -9.82 38.74
CA SER A 283 -0.75 -8.68 39.13
C SER A 283 -0.55 -7.54 38.12
N LEU A 284 -1.62 -6.91 37.65
CA LEU A 284 -1.56 -5.75 36.78
C LEU A 284 -0.84 -4.58 37.44
N LYS A 285 0.03 -3.92 36.68
CA LYS A 285 0.69 -2.68 37.11
C LYS A 285 -0.19 -1.49 36.72
N VAL A 286 -1.25 -1.26 37.49
CA VAL A 286 -2.08 -0.05 37.37
C VAL A 286 -1.51 1.10 38.19
N SER A 287 -1.53 2.28 37.61
CA SER A 287 -1.16 3.56 38.21
C SER A 287 -2.40 4.27 38.75
N ASN A 288 -2.20 5.18 39.71
CA ASN A 288 -3.27 6.06 40.18
C ASN A 288 -3.46 7.22 39.19
N GLY A 289 -4.72 7.56 38.88
CA GLY A 289 -5.08 8.63 37.95
C GLY A 289 -5.32 8.19 36.50
N ASP A 290 -4.79 7.03 36.09
CA ASP A 290 -5.04 6.46 34.76
C ASP A 290 -6.41 5.76 34.71
N ILE A 291 -7.04 5.78 33.54
CA ILE A 291 -8.23 4.98 33.22
C ILE A 291 -7.76 3.72 32.48
N TYR A 292 -8.25 2.56 32.91
CA TYR A 292 -7.95 1.26 32.29
C TYR A 292 -9.22 0.64 31.73
N ILE A 293 -9.09 -0.08 30.62
CA ILE A 293 -10.17 -0.87 30.02
C ILE A 293 -9.67 -2.31 29.89
N LEU A 294 -10.37 -3.23 30.53
CA LEU A 294 -10.33 -4.67 30.28
C LEU A 294 -11.37 -4.99 29.21
N GLU A 295 -10.94 -5.61 28.13
CA GLU A 295 -11.80 -6.04 27.03
C GLU A 295 -11.65 -7.56 26.87
N ALA A 296 -12.76 -8.25 26.61
CA ALA A 296 -12.76 -9.68 26.33
C ALA A 296 -13.95 -10.06 25.43
N ILE A 297 -13.77 -11.09 24.62
CA ILE A 297 -14.85 -11.75 23.90
C ILE A 297 -15.31 -12.93 24.75
N VAL A 298 -16.61 -13.02 25.03
CA VAL A 298 -17.17 -14.02 25.94
C VAL A 298 -18.41 -14.69 25.38
N LYS A 299 -18.58 -15.97 25.69
CA LYS A 299 -19.78 -16.75 25.39
C LYS A 299 -20.02 -17.73 26.52
N GLY A 300 -21.28 -18.00 26.81
CA GLY A 300 -21.66 -19.04 27.76
C GLY A 300 -22.80 -19.87 27.23
N ARG A 301 -22.89 -21.11 27.70
CA ARG A 301 -23.97 -22.03 27.39
C ARG A 301 -24.40 -22.77 28.64
N THR A 302 -25.71 -22.83 28.83
CA THR A 302 -26.38 -23.45 29.96
C THR A 302 -26.84 -24.87 29.63
N GLY A 303 -26.97 -25.72 30.66
CA GLY A 303 -27.58 -27.04 30.53
C GLY A 303 -26.80 -28.06 29.68
N ALA A 304 -25.49 -27.87 29.48
CA ALA A 304 -24.69 -28.71 28.58
C ALA A 304 -24.71 -30.21 28.96
N GLN A 305 -24.79 -30.53 30.26
CA GLN A 305 -24.97 -31.91 30.76
C GLN A 305 -26.26 -32.07 31.59
N GLY A 306 -27.20 -31.14 31.47
CA GLY A 306 -28.50 -31.13 32.18
C GLY A 306 -28.66 -29.99 33.21
N GLY A 307 -29.92 -29.60 33.44
CA GLY A 307 -30.28 -28.35 34.14
C GLY A 307 -30.95 -27.36 33.18
N SER A 308 -31.64 -26.36 33.71
CA SER A 308 -32.23 -25.27 32.93
C SER A 308 -31.86 -23.96 33.60
N ALA A 309 -31.15 -23.11 32.88
CA ALA A 309 -30.96 -21.70 33.22
C ALA A 309 -31.30 -20.88 31.98
N ASP A 310 -31.76 -19.65 32.18
CA ASP A 310 -32.19 -18.81 31.07
C ASP A 310 -31.04 -18.03 30.43
N SER A 311 -29.95 -17.82 31.16
CA SER A 311 -28.73 -17.15 30.69
C SER A 311 -27.51 -17.65 31.45
N PRO A 312 -26.33 -17.72 30.81
CA PRO A 312 -25.11 -18.22 31.43
C PRO A 312 -24.48 -17.19 32.37
N ASP A 313 -24.04 -17.59 33.58
CA ASP A 313 -23.44 -16.68 34.58
C ASP A 313 -21.97 -16.26 34.29
N THR A 314 -21.67 -15.62 33.15
CA THR A 314 -20.29 -15.22 32.79
C THR A 314 -19.72 -14.19 33.77
N MET A 315 -18.40 -14.18 33.93
CA MET A 315 -17.68 -13.25 34.78
C MET A 315 -16.41 -12.73 34.10
N VAL A 316 -16.31 -11.40 33.93
CA VAL A 316 -15.08 -10.68 33.55
C VAL A 316 -14.86 -9.50 34.50
N GLY A 317 -13.67 -9.37 35.09
CA GLY A 317 -13.49 -8.33 36.09
C GLY A 317 -12.07 -8.06 36.53
N PHE A 318 -11.95 -7.06 37.40
CA PHE A 318 -10.73 -6.71 38.11
C PHE A 318 -10.82 -7.14 39.58
N TYR A 319 -9.69 -7.05 40.29
CA TYR A 319 -9.60 -7.21 41.74
C TYR A 319 -9.85 -8.62 42.27
N ALA A 320 -9.35 -9.64 41.57
CA ALA A 320 -9.37 -11.00 42.09
C ALA A 320 -8.23 -11.29 43.07
N ASP A 321 -8.49 -12.13 44.08
CA ASP A 321 -7.45 -12.59 45.01
C ASP A 321 -6.65 -13.74 44.40
N SER A 322 -5.34 -13.71 44.64
CA SER A 322 -4.45 -14.84 44.42
C SER A 322 -4.76 -16.05 45.32
N SER A 323 -5.56 -15.90 46.37
CA SER A 323 -5.91 -16.96 47.31
C SER A 323 -6.97 -17.93 46.78
N VAL A 324 -6.81 -19.21 47.11
CA VAL A 324 -7.65 -20.34 46.67
C VAL A 324 -8.97 -20.41 47.45
N ARG A 325 -9.34 -19.39 48.23
CA ARG A 325 -10.54 -19.40 49.08
C ARG A 325 -11.56 -18.37 48.59
N PRO A 326 -12.47 -18.76 47.67
CA PRO A 326 -13.58 -17.92 47.23
C PRO A 326 -14.38 -17.42 48.44
N GLY A 327 -14.55 -16.11 48.58
CA GLY A 327 -15.55 -15.53 49.49
C GLY A 327 -15.06 -14.75 50.71
N LYS A 328 -13.88 -14.11 50.68
CA LYS A 328 -13.50 -13.17 51.74
C LYS A 328 -13.13 -11.74 51.34
N ASP A 329 -12.71 -11.47 50.11
CA ASP A 329 -12.20 -10.14 49.75
C ASP A 329 -12.80 -9.62 48.43
N ASN A 330 -12.90 -8.29 48.34
CA ASN A 330 -13.71 -7.51 47.38
C ASN A 330 -13.31 -7.74 45.91
N GLN A 331 -13.98 -8.68 45.23
CA GLN A 331 -13.87 -8.86 43.78
C GLN A 331 -14.99 -8.12 43.06
N PHE A 332 -14.68 -7.38 42.00
CA PHE A 332 -15.65 -6.67 41.17
C PHE A 332 -15.61 -7.16 39.74
N TYR A 333 -16.74 -7.66 39.27
CA TYR A 333 -16.84 -8.23 37.94
C TYR A 333 -18.19 -7.89 37.32
N ASN A 334 -18.23 -7.87 35.99
CA ASN A 334 -19.51 -7.91 35.31
C ASN A 334 -20.05 -9.35 35.36
N SER A 335 -21.35 -9.48 35.58
CA SER A 335 -22.03 -10.76 35.56
C SER A 335 -23.32 -10.67 34.78
N PHE A 336 -23.63 -11.75 34.08
CA PHE A 336 -24.99 -12.08 33.71
C PHE A 336 -25.56 -12.80 34.93
N THR A 337 -26.52 -12.23 35.65
CA THR A 337 -27.01 -12.88 36.89
C THR A 337 -28.17 -13.82 36.55
N GLY A 338 -28.02 -15.12 36.72
CA GLY A 338 -28.97 -16.15 36.31
C GLY A 338 -30.36 -16.06 36.96
N CYS A 339 -30.52 -15.32 38.07
CA CYS A 339 -31.83 -15.08 38.69
C CYS A 339 -32.61 -13.90 38.08
N TYR A 340 -31.95 -12.99 37.34
CA TYR A 340 -32.58 -11.79 36.76
C TYR A 340 -32.28 -11.58 35.27
N GLN A 341 -31.39 -12.38 34.67
CA GLN A 341 -30.92 -12.32 33.28
C GLN A 341 -30.35 -10.95 32.87
N ILE A 342 -29.95 -10.11 33.83
CA ILE A 342 -29.52 -8.74 33.60
C ILE A 342 -28.01 -8.60 33.73
N PHE A 343 -27.44 -7.78 32.85
CA PHE A 343 -26.04 -7.37 32.94
C PHE A 343 -25.84 -6.44 34.14
N ALA A 344 -24.94 -6.82 35.04
CA ALA A 344 -24.70 -6.12 36.31
C ALA A 344 -23.21 -6.10 36.69
N ILE A 345 -22.83 -5.14 37.52
CA ILE A 345 -21.59 -5.20 38.31
C ILE A 345 -21.91 -5.85 39.64
N CYS A 346 -21.26 -6.96 39.92
CA CYS A 346 -21.42 -7.73 41.15
C CYS A 346 -20.19 -7.60 42.04
N ARG A 347 -20.40 -7.77 43.34
CA ARG A 347 -19.35 -7.90 44.34
C ARG A 347 -19.42 -9.27 44.97
N ASN A 348 -18.24 -9.87 45.22
CA ASN A 348 -18.06 -11.17 45.85
C ASN A 348 -18.70 -12.34 45.09
N TYR A 349 -18.35 -13.58 45.44
CA TYR A 349 -18.93 -14.79 44.83
C TYR A 349 -20.40 -15.05 45.23
N ASN A 350 -21.03 -14.20 46.03
CA ASN A 350 -22.44 -14.36 46.40
C ASN A 350 -23.40 -13.59 45.48
N GLU A 351 -22.90 -13.06 44.34
CA GLU A 351 -23.67 -12.29 43.37
C GLU A 351 -24.37 -11.07 43.97
N GLU A 352 -23.71 -10.39 44.93
CA GLU A 352 -24.26 -9.14 45.45
C GLU A 352 -24.21 -8.08 44.34
N ILE A 353 -25.37 -7.83 43.72
CA ILE A 353 -25.53 -6.81 42.67
C ILE A 353 -25.24 -5.44 43.30
N VAL A 354 -24.14 -4.82 42.86
CA VAL A 354 -23.77 -3.47 43.26
C VAL A 354 -24.48 -2.45 42.37
N SER A 355 -24.59 -2.76 41.08
CA SER A 355 -25.26 -1.92 40.09
C SER A 355 -25.70 -2.80 38.92
N SER A 356 -26.86 -2.54 38.33
CA SER A 356 -27.37 -3.34 37.22
C SER A 356 -27.85 -2.47 36.06
N SER A 357 -28.03 -3.10 34.91
CA SER A 357 -28.62 -2.50 33.72
C SER A 357 -29.98 -3.15 33.39
N ASN A 358 -30.64 -2.66 32.33
CA ASN A 358 -31.87 -3.26 31.77
C ASN A 358 -31.57 -4.16 30.55
N ILE A 359 -30.32 -4.60 30.34
CA ILE A 359 -29.96 -5.49 29.23
C ILE A 359 -30.16 -6.93 29.64
N PHE A 360 -30.86 -7.68 28.78
CA PHE A 360 -30.96 -9.13 28.87
C PHE A 360 -29.86 -9.83 28.05
N THR A 361 -29.21 -10.82 28.65
CA THR A 361 -28.22 -11.68 27.99
C THR A 361 -28.84 -13.01 27.60
N TYR A 362 -28.33 -13.64 26.55
CA TYR A 362 -28.88 -14.85 25.95
C TYR A 362 -27.89 -16.00 25.98
N ASP A 363 -28.43 -17.20 26.05
CA ASP A 363 -27.69 -18.45 25.96
C ASP A 363 -26.99 -18.63 24.61
N ASN A 364 -25.74 -19.10 24.65
CA ASN A 364 -24.93 -19.50 23.50
C ASN A 364 -24.72 -18.40 22.45
N ILE A 365 -24.43 -17.18 22.91
CA ILE A 365 -24.13 -16.02 22.06
C ILE A 365 -22.79 -15.40 22.48
N TRP A 366 -21.98 -15.02 21.49
CA TRP A 366 -20.77 -14.22 21.72
C TRP A 366 -21.10 -12.77 22.02
N TYR A 367 -20.40 -12.24 23.01
CA TYR A 367 -20.46 -10.85 23.43
C TYR A 367 -19.05 -10.27 23.45
N TYR A 368 -18.93 -9.01 23.08
CA TYR A 368 -17.75 -8.21 23.38
C TYR A 368 -18.04 -7.48 24.69
N GLU A 369 -17.22 -7.68 25.70
CA GLU A 369 -17.37 -7.05 27.01
C GLU A 369 -16.24 -6.08 27.28
N LYS A 370 -16.59 -4.96 27.92
CA LYS A 370 -15.61 -4.02 28.45
C LYS A 370 -15.91 -3.72 29.91
N PHE A 371 -14.87 -3.85 30.73
CA PHE A 371 -14.86 -3.40 32.11
C PHE A 371 -13.84 -2.28 32.24
N ILE A 372 -14.30 -1.10 32.63
CA ILE A 372 -13.54 0.14 32.68
C ILE A 372 -13.31 0.48 34.14
N LEU A 373 -12.07 0.82 34.44
CA LEU A 373 -11.63 1.24 35.76
C LEU A 373 -11.13 2.68 35.70
N GLU A 374 -11.91 3.59 36.28
CA GLU A 374 -11.66 5.03 36.32
C GLU A 374 -11.20 5.48 37.72
N HIS A 375 -10.42 6.55 37.76
CA HIS A 375 -10.04 7.20 39.02
C HIS A 375 -11.22 8.02 39.57
N SER A 376 -11.46 7.94 40.89
CA SER A 376 -12.36 8.86 41.59
C SER A 376 -11.58 10.04 42.16
N ASP A 377 -12.25 11.18 42.36
CA ASP A 377 -11.68 12.33 43.09
C ASP A 377 -11.28 11.99 44.54
N SER A 378 -11.78 10.88 45.09
CA SER A 378 -11.37 10.34 46.39
C SER A 378 -10.11 9.50 46.25
N ALA A 379 -9.06 9.80 47.01
CA ALA A 379 -7.79 9.07 47.02
C ALA A 379 -7.89 7.57 47.39
N LYS A 380 -9.07 7.10 47.80
CA LYS A 380 -9.37 5.71 48.15
C LYS A 380 -10.41 5.04 47.25
N ASN A 381 -11.08 5.76 46.35
CA ASN A 381 -12.15 5.17 45.56
C ASN A 381 -11.77 5.08 44.07
N ARG A 382 -12.35 4.11 43.38
CA ARG A 382 -12.38 4.05 41.91
C ARG A 382 -13.81 3.91 41.42
N ILE A 383 -14.03 4.31 40.18
CA ILE A 383 -15.29 4.15 39.49
C ILE A 383 -15.14 2.96 38.55
N CYS A 384 -16.00 1.94 38.71
CA CYS A 384 -16.08 0.83 37.78
C CYS A 384 -17.25 1.07 36.84
N ASN A 385 -16.99 1.10 35.53
CA ASN A 385 -18.01 1.15 34.49
C ASN A 385 -17.97 -0.15 33.69
N ALA A 386 -19.12 -0.75 33.40
CA ALA A 386 -19.17 -1.95 32.56
C ALA A 386 -20.07 -1.72 31.34
N SER A 387 -19.70 -2.32 30.21
CA SER A 387 -20.45 -2.25 28.94
C SER A 387 -20.32 -3.55 28.15
N ILE A 388 -21.35 -3.85 27.35
CA ILE A 388 -21.46 -5.10 26.59
C ILE A 388 -22.07 -4.86 25.21
N TRP A 389 -21.58 -5.60 24.21
CA TRP A 389 -22.09 -5.62 22.84
C TRP A 389 -22.34 -7.05 22.41
N ARG A 390 -23.53 -7.33 21.86
CA ARG A 390 -23.78 -8.61 21.20
C ARG A 390 -23.02 -8.68 19.87
N PHE A 391 -22.30 -9.77 19.63
CA PHE A 391 -21.67 -10.03 18.35
C PHE A 391 -22.77 -10.34 17.31
N PHE A 392 -22.85 -9.56 16.23
CA PHE A 392 -23.77 -9.80 15.10
C PHE A 392 -22.95 -9.92 13.81
N ASN A 393 -23.14 -11.02 13.06
CA ASN A 393 -22.60 -11.22 11.71
C ASN A 393 -21.09 -10.96 11.55
N GLY A 394 -20.26 -11.35 12.52
CA GLY A 394 -18.80 -11.25 12.41
C GLY A 394 -18.24 -9.82 12.40
N HIS A 395 -19.03 -8.81 12.82
CA HIS A 395 -18.55 -7.44 12.93
C HIS A 395 -18.50 -6.97 14.39
N TYR A 396 -17.31 -6.52 14.78
CA TYR A 396 -17.00 -5.86 16.03
C TYR A 396 -17.88 -4.61 16.18
N GLY A 397 -18.77 -4.63 17.16
CA GLY A 397 -19.73 -3.55 17.43
C GLY A 397 -19.12 -2.25 17.96
N ASP A 398 -17.79 -2.12 18.00
CA ASP A 398 -17.13 -0.85 18.31
C ASP A 398 -16.35 -0.30 17.10
N PRO A 399 -16.94 0.64 16.34
CA PRO A 399 -16.30 1.25 15.19
C PRO A 399 -15.17 2.24 15.55
N ASN A 400 -14.99 2.63 16.82
CA ASN A 400 -13.87 3.48 17.25
C ASN A 400 -13.61 3.44 18.79
N PRO A 401 -12.76 2.54 19.31
CA PRO A 401 -12.46 2.42 20.75
C PRO A 401 -11.75 3.63 21.39
N ASN A 402 -11.30 4.62 20.59
CA ASN A 402 -10.68 5.85 21.10
C ASN A 402 -11.73 6.95 21.42
N ASP A 403 -12.87 6.96 20.72
CA ASP A 403 -13.93 7.98 20.87
C ASP A 403 -15.26 7.42 21.37
N ASN A 404 -15.43 6.10 21.38
CA ASN A 404 -16.73 5.49 21.69
C ASN A 404 -16.97 5.44 23.21
N THR A 405 -17.56 6.49 23.74
CA THR A 405 -18.50 6.33 24.86
C THR A 405 -19.90 5.99 24.38
N ASP A 406 -20.30 6.31 23.14
CA ASP A 406 -21.66 6.18 22.61
C ASP A 406 -21.98 4.84 21.94
N SER A 407 -22.24 3.85 22.79
CA SER A 407 -23.16 2.73 22.53
C SER A 407 -23.69 2.17 23.86
N MET A 408 -23.99 3.08 24.79
CA MET A 408 -24.17 2.79 26.22
C MET A 408 -25.53 2.15 26.51
N VAL A 409 -25.49 0.93 27.05
CA VAL A 409 -26.11 0.74 28.37
C VAL A 409 -24.95 0.47 29.32
N LYS A 410 -24.67 1.45 30.18
CA LYS A 410 -23.61 1.38 31.17
C LYS A 410 -24.22 1.28 32.55
N THR A 411 -23.59 0.47 33.38
CA THR A 411 -23.82 0.43 34.81
C THR A 411 -22.53 0.88 35.49
N HIS A 412 -22.65 1.59 36.61
CA HIS A 412 -21.50 2.13 37.33
C HIS A 412 -21.63 1.92 38.84
N CYS A 413 -20.50 1.74 39.51
CA CYS A 413 -20.42 1.74 40.96
C CYS A 413 -19.12 2.36 41.46
N GLU A 414 -19.17 2.96 42.64
CA GLU A 414 -17.97 3.37 43.37
C GLU A 414 -17.45 2.20 44.21
N VAL A 415 -16.15 1.93 44.09
CA VAL A 415 -15.46 0.86 44.81
C VAL A 415 -14.34 1.44 45.65
N ASP A 416 -14.18 0.91 46.87
CA ASP A 416 -13.03 1.23 47.73
C ASP A 416 -11.81 0.50 47.16
N ASP A 417 -10.93 1.27 46.54
CA ASP A 417 -9.67 0.85 45.94
C ASP A 417 -8.56 0.95 46.98
N ASP A 418 -8.52 -0.03 47.89
CA ASP A 418 -7.36 -0.20 48.76
C ASP A 418 -6.18 -0.70 47.89
N PRO A 419 -5.07 0.06 47.77
CA PRO A 419 -3.92 -0.34 46.94
C PRO A 419 -3.28 -1.67 47.35
N SER A 420 -3.58 -2.17 48.56
CA SER A 420 -3.15 -3.48 49.06
C SER A 420 -4.04 -4.64 48.58
N ASN A 421 -5.23 -4.35 48.05
CA ASN A 421 -6.12 -5.33 47.43
C ASN A 421 -5.84 -5.44 45.93
N GLN A 422 -5.08 -6.49 45.57
CA GLN A 422 -5.33 -7.36 44.41
C GLN A 422 -5.53 -6.69 43.03
N ARG A 423 -4.55 -6.86 42.13
CA ARG A 423 -4.57 -6.25 40.78
C ARG A 423 -4.73 -7.28 39.66
N TYR A 424 -5.38 -8.41 39.92
CA TYR A 424 -5.50 -9.49 38.94
C TYR A 424 -6.75 -9.34 38.07
N ILE A 425 -6.68 -9.85 36.83
CA ILE A 425 -7.85 -10.04 35.97
C ILE A 425 -8.56 -11.31 36.42
N LEU A 426 -9.88 -11.31 36.34
CA LEU A 426 -10.75 -12.43 36.67
C LEU A 426 -11.55 -12.85 35.44
N LEU A 427 -11.54 -14.16 35.13
CA LEU A 427 -12.46 -14.77 34.18
C LEU A 427 -13.14 -15.98 34.84
N GLY A 428 -14.40 -16.25 34.50
CA GLY A 428 -15.07 -17.47 34.94
C GLY A 428 -16.58 -17.35 35.10
N THR A 429 -17.08 -17.87 36.22
CA THR A 429 -18.52 -17.99 36.53
C THR A 429 -18.86 -17.32 37.85
N ALA A 430 -19.93 -16.54 37.91
CA ALA A 430 -20.39 -15.88 39.13
C ALA A 430 -21.07 -16.84 40.11
N SER A 431 -22.01 -17.70 39.65
CA SER A 431 -22.59 -18.80 40.43
C SER A 431 -22.36 -20.15 39.78
N GLY A 432 -22.42 -20.28 38.45
CA GLY A 432 -21.97 -21.50 37.75
C GLY A 432 -22.91 -22.70 37.97
N THR A 433 -24.18 -22.47 38.26
CA THR A 433 -25.15 -23.54 38.56
C THR A 433 -25.84 -23.96 37.27
N HIS A 434 -26.23 -25.23 37.10
CA HIS A 434 -26.93 -25.75 35.89
C HIS A 434 -26.05 -26.26 34.73
N SER A 435 -24.87 -26.80 35.01
CA SER A 435 -24.02 -27.46 34.00
C SER A 435 -23.62 -26.52 32.86
N GLU A 436 -23.02 -25.40 33.24
CA GLU A 436 -22.69 -24.32 32.32
C GLU A 436 -21.25 -24.47 31.80
N GLU A 437 -21.04 -24.13 30.53
CA GLU A 437 -19.73 -24.05 29.87
C GLU A 437 -19.52 -22.65 29.28
N TYR A 438 -18.27 -22.21 29.19
CA TYR A 438 -17.93 -20.83 28.83
C TYR A 438 -16.71 -20.76 27.94
N TRP A 439 -16.67 -19.74 27.09
CA TRP A 439 -15.56 -19.45 26.21
C TRP A 439 -15.13 -18.00 26.34
N PHE A 440 -13.82 -17.77 26.37
CA PHE A 440 -13.19 -16.46 26.47
C PHE A 440 -12.10 -16.34 25.40
N ASP A 441 -11.95 -15.13 24.85
CA ASP A 441 -10.97 -14.84 23.81
C ASP A 441 -10.58 -13.35 23.78
N ASN A 442 -9.40 -13.02 23.21
CA ASN A 442 -8.87 -11.68 22.99
C ASN A 442 -9.01 -10.78 24.22
N VAL A 443 -8.49 -11.32 25.33
CA VAL A 443 -8.54 -10.69 26.64
C VAL A 443 -7.40 -9.70 26.72
N LYS A 444 -7.70 -8.43 26.90
CA LYS A 444 -6.68 -7.38 26.91
C LYS A 444 -6.97 -6.24 27.85
N VAL A 445 -5.89 -5.65 28.39
CA VAL A 445 -5.96 -4.45 29.22
C VAL A 445 -5.17 -3.32 28.57
N ARG A 446 -5.82 -2.17 28.40
CA ARG A 446 -5.21 -0.96 27.84
C ARG A 446 -5.54 0.28 28.65
N LYS A 447 -4.74 1.33 28.46
CA LYS A 447 -5.09 2.67 28.94
C LYS A 447 -6.21 3.27 28.09
N TYR A 448 -6.94 4.22 28.68
CA TYR A 448 -7.95 5.01 28.00
C TYR A 448 -7.76 6.49 28.26
N ALA A 449 -7.92 7.28 27.20
CA ALA A 449 -7.99 8.73 27.24
C ALA A 449 -9.03 9.16 26.22
N PRO A 450 -9.95 10.07 26.57
CA PRO A 450 -10.98 10.51 25.65
C PRO A 450 -10.38 11.32 24.49
N ARG A 451 -11.03 11.27 23.33
CA ARG A 451 -10.78 12.18 22.17
C ARG A 451 -9.41 12.04 21.50
N VAL A 452 -8.73 10.89 21.63
CA VAL A 452 -7.49 10.64 20.90
C VAL A 452 -7.81 10.42 19.41
N GLY A 453 -7.45 11.38 18.57
CA GLY A 453 -7.74 11.33 17.14
C GLY A 453 -6.59 10.70 16.35
N VAL A 454 -6.89 9.81 15.39
CA VAL A 454 -5.91 9.13 14.54
C VAL A 454 -6.20 9.43 13.06
N THR A 455 -5.19 9.82 12.29
CA THR A 455 -5.32 10.06 10.84
C THR A 455 -4.17 9.42 10.09
N VAL A 456 -4.48 8.59 9.09
CA VAL A 456 -3.50 7.94 8.22
C VAL A 456 -3.43 8.66 6.88
N ARG A 457 -2.23 9.00 6.41
CA ARG A 457 -2.00 9.64 5.11
C ARG A 457 -0.76 9.04 4.46
N GLU A 458 -0.79 8.87 3.16
CA GLU A 458 0.40 8.45 2.44
C GLU A 458 1.42 9.59 2.39
N ASN A 459 2.69 9.28 2.66
CA ASN A 459 3.79 10.20 2.42
C ASN A 459 4.32 9.97 1.02
N LEU A 460 3.87 10.78 0.07
CA LEU A 460 4.37 10.74 -1.30
C LEU A 460 5.77 11.36 -1.33
N MET A 461 6.82 10.54 -1.31
CA MET A 461 8.12 11.00 -1.80
C MET A 461 7.94 11.37 -3.28
N GLU A 462 8.13 12.66 -3.57
CA GLU A 462 8.00 13.37 -4.85
C GLU A 462 7.83 12.50 -6.11
N SER A 463 6.70 12.68 -6.80
CA SER A 463 6.55 12.29 -8.19
C SER A 463 6.93 13.47 -9.09
N VAL A 464 7.65 13.16 -10.16
CA VAL A 464 8.19 14.11 -11.14
C VAL A 464 7.04 14.87 -11.80
N GLU A 465 6.80 16.12 -11.39
CA GLU A 465 5.82 17.00 -12.00
C GLU A 465 6.27 17.44 -13.41
N THR A 466 5.35 17.28 -14.36
CA THR A 466 5.17 18.07 -15.58
C THR A 466 6.41 18.33 -16.46
N ILE A 467 6.67 17.44 -17.44
CA ILE A 467 7.70 17.71 -18.45
C ILE A 467 7.12 18.60 -19.55
N SER A 468 7.61 19.84 -19.63
CA SER A 468 7.51 20.66 -20.85
C SER A 468 8.37 20.04 -21.95
N LEU A 469 7.75 19.34 -22.90
CA LEU A 469 8.43 18.62 -23.99
C LEU A 469 9.03 19.58 -25.02
N ASN A 470 10.30 19.92 -24.84
CA ASN A 470 11.29 20.14 -25.91
C ASN A 470 12.60 19.47 -25.45
N VAL A 471 12.68 18.14 -25.56
CA VAL A 471 13.87 17.38 -25.14
C VAL A 471 14.54 16.74 -26.35
N THR A 472 15.73 17.21 -26.70
CA THR A 472 16.65 16.55 -27.62
C THR A 472 17.56 15.63 -26.79
N TYR A 473 17.45 14.31 -26.99
CA TYR A 473 18.29 13.34 -26.28
C TYR A 473 19.66 13.18 -26.97
N TYR A 474 20.71 13.70 -26.33
CA TYR A 474 22.10 13.45 -26.72
C TYR A 474 22.64 12.24 -25.97
N PHE A 475 22.91 11.14 -26.67
CA PHE A 475 23.53 9.96 -26.05
C PHE A 475 25.05 10.16 -25.90
N ARG A 476 25.48 10.98 -24.91
CA ARG A 476 26.74 10.88 -24.12
C ARG A 476 26.96 12.11 -23.19
N GLY A 477 27.11 11.87 -21.88
CA GLY A 477 27.85 12.68 -20.87
C GLY A 477 27.45 14.14 -20.57
N THR A 478 26.55 14.34 -19.58
CA THR A 478 26.34 15.44 -18.56
C THR A 478 26.54 16.94 -18.93
N PRO A 479 25.84 17.89 -18.26
CA PRO A 479 24.53 18.47 -18.61
C PRO A 479 24.60 20.00 -18.87
N ASP A 480 23.57 20.57 -19.50
CA ASP A 480 22.88 21.80 -19.04
C ASP A 480 21.68 22.13 -19.93
N ILE A 481 20.58 22.53 -19.29
CA ILE A 481 19.24 22.69 -19.86
C ILE A 481 18.90 24.18 -20.00
N THR A 482 18.20 24.55 -21.08
CA THR A 482 17.07 25.53 -21.21
C THR A 482 16.52 25.36 -22.65
N SER A 483 15.23 25.50 -23.03
CA SER A 483 14.22 26.51 -22.70
C SER A 483 12.84 26.17 -23.30
N ASN A 484 11.81 26.89 -22.84
CA ASN A 484 10.46 27.07 -23.38
C ASN A 484 10.42 27.77 -24.76
N VAL A 485 9.39 27.43 -25.56
CA VAL A 485 8.97 27.96 -26.87
C VAL A 485 9.75 29.18 -27.40
N HIS A 486 10.57 28.98 -28.43
CA HIS A 486 10.62 29.84 -29.61
C HIS A 486 11.32 29.11 -30.75
N VAL A 487 10.75 29.18 -31.96
CA VAL A 487 11.43 28.79 -33.20
C VAL A 487 12.66 29.68 -33.34
N ILE A 488 13.86 29.14 -33.12
CA ILE A 488 15.11 29.85 -33.36
C ILE A 488 15.90 29.03 -34.37
N ASN A 489 16.32 29.71 -35.45
CA ASN A 489 17.18 29.19 -36.49
C ASN A 489 18.34 28.39 -35.91
N ILE A 490 18.66 27.27 -36.56
CA ILE A 490 19.82 26.43 -36.26
C ILE A 490 21.09 27.31 -36.35
N THR A 491 21.55 27.85 -35.23
CA THR A 491 22.94 28.28 -35.10
C THR A 491 23.75 27.07 -34.69
N ASN A 492 24.29 26.43 -35.71
CA ASN A 492 25.21 25.32 -35.63
C ASN A 492 26.50 25.83 -34.96
N THR A 493 26.66 25.70 -33.64
CA THR A 493 27.99 25.75 -33.03
C THR A 493 28.64 24.40 -33.32
N GLY A 494 29.24 24.33 -34.52
CA GLY A 494 29.78 23.11 -35.09
C GLY A 494 30.86 22.49 -34.20
N LEU A 495 30.53 21.34 -33.62
CA LEU A 495 31.46 20.23 -33.65
C LEU A 495 31.18 19.49 -34.95
N ASN A 496 31.93 19.84 -36.01
CA ASN A 496 31.98 19.08 -37.26
C ASN A 496 32.56 17.68 -36.98
N SER A 497 31.74 16.77 -36.43
CA SER A 497 31.96 15.34 -36.62
C SER A 497 31.22 14.96 -37.90
N SER A 498 31.93 14.83 -39.01
CA SER A 498 31.39 14.60 -40.36
C SER A 498 30.67 13.25 -40.56
N ASN A 499 30.55 12.42 -39.52
CA ASN A 499 30.09 11.02 -39.59
C ASN A 499 29.02 10.71 -38.53
N LEU A 500 27.80 11.25 -38.67
CA LEU A 500 26.68 10.98 -37.77
C LEU A 500 25.49 10.36 -38.53
N TYR A 501 24.94 9.28 -38.00
CA TYR A 501 23.68 8.68 -38.42
C TYR A 501 22.55 9.19 -37.51
N VAL A 502 21.47 9.71 -38.11
CA VAL A 502 20.29 10.19 -37.38
C VAL A 502 19.06 9.43 -37.83
N LYS A 503 18.33 8.84 -36.88
CA LYS A 503 17.04 8.19 -37.11
C LYS A 503 15.98 8.78 -36.21
N THR A 504 14.94 9.35 -36.81
CA THR A 504 13.79 9.91 -36.08
C THR A 504 12.57 9.01 -36.20
N LYS A 505 11.88 8.75 -35.08
CA LYS A 505 10.58 8.08 -35.04
C LYS A 505 9.57 8.96 -34.31
N ASN A 506 8.33 8.98 -34.77
CA ASN A 506 7.21 9.51 -33.99
C ASN A 506 6.75 8.41 -33.02
N LEU A 507 6.92 8.64 -31.72
CA LEU A 507 6.64 7.66 -30.67
C LEU A 507 5.75 8.29 -29.59
N LEU A 508 4.95 7.46 -28.93
CA LEU A 508 4.16 7.89 -27.77
C LEU A 508 5.07 7.99 -26.53
N VAL A 509 5.06 9.15 -25.88
CA VAL A 509 5.87 9.43 -24.69
C VAL A 509 4.94 9.68 -23.50
N PRO A 510 5.19 9.11 -22.31
CA PRO A 510 4.45 9.45 -21.11
C PRO A 510 4.71 10.91 -20.72
N VAL A 511 3.66 11.73 -20.74
CA VAL A 511 3.69 13.15 -20.34
C VAL A 511 3.10 13.39 -18.96
N LYS A 512 2.31 12.45 -18.46
CA LYS A 512 1.83 12.41 -17.08
C LYS A 512 1.70 10.97 -16.63
N MET A 513 2.25 10.69 -15.47
CA MET A 513 2.12 9.41 -14.77
C MET A 513 1.82 9.75 -13.33
N TRP A 514 0.62 9.46 -12.87
CA TRP A 514 0.19 9.90 -11.55
C TRP A 514 -0.69 8.87 -10.87
N ARG A 515 -0.60 8.85 -9.54
CA ARG A 515 -1.47 8.08 -8.67
C ARG A 515 -2.04 9.03 -7.63
N TYR A 516 -3.35 9.21 -7.63
CA TYR A 516 -4.08 10.04 -6.69
C TYR A 516 -4.53 9.18 -5.51
N PRO A 517 -3.92 9.30 -4.32
CA PRO A 517 -4.32 8.51 -3.16
C PRO A 517 -5.61 9.06 -2.56
N SER A 518 -6.56 8.18 -2.24
CA SER A 518 -7.74 8.56 -1.45
C SER A 518 -8.60 9.66 -2.09
N ASN A 519 -8.64 9.73 -3.42
CA ASN A 519 -9.42 10.72 -4.15
C ASN A 519 -10.74 10.10 -4.61
N ARG A 520 -11.84 10.84 -4.44
CA ARG A 520 -13.13 10.50 -5.07
C ARG A 520 -13.28 11.13 -6.45
N ILE A 521 -12.68 12.30 -6.64
CA ILE A 521 -12.79 13.11 -7.85
C ILE A 521 -11.38 13.47 -8.31
N ILE A 522 -11.12 13.29 -9.60
CA ILE A 522 -9.92 13.79 -10.27
C ILE A 522 -10.30 14.60 -11.51
N SER A 523 -9.46 15.57 -11.88
CA SER A 523 -9.65 16.41 -13.06
C SER A 523 -8.45 16.25 -13.98
N GLU A 524 -8.70 15.88 -15.24
CA GLU A 524 -7.66 15.70 -16.24
C GLU A 524 -7.98 16.47 -17.51
N ASN A 525 -7.00 17.23 -18.00
CA ASN A 525 -7.07 17.88 -19.29
C ASN A 525 -6.51 16.99 -20.39
N ILE A 526 -7.18 16.93 -21.54
CA ILE A 526 -6.71 16.23 -22.74
C ILE A 526 -6.71 17.17 -23.94
N THR A 527 -5.64 17.11 -24.74
CA THR A 527 -5.48 17.87 -25.99
C THR A 527 -5.37 16.93 -27.20
N MET A 528 -5.51 17.48 -28.40
CA MET A 528 -5.48 16.69 -29.63
C MET A 528 -4.15 15.91 -29.76
N GLY A 529 -4.26 14.61 -30.06
CA GLY A 529 -3.12 13.69 -30.13
C GLY A 529 -2.72 13.04 -28.80
N GLU A 530 -3.22 13.50 -27.65
CA GLU A 530 -2.99 12.83 -26.38
C GLU A 530 -3.93 11.63 -26.17
N ILE A 531 -3.45 10.65 -25.42
CA ILE A 531 -4.21 9.48 -24.99
C ILE A 531 -4.19 9.48 -23.46
N LEU A 532 -5.37 9.47 -22.86
CA LEU A 532 -5.55 9.37 -21.42
C LEU A 532 -5.99 7.95 -21.06
N TYR A 533 -5.18 7.29 -20.26
CA TYR A 533 -5.54 6.06 -19.55
C TYR A 533 -5.79 6.37 -18.09
N PHE A 534 -6.86 5.81 -17.53
CA PHE A 534 -7.15 5.96 -16.11
C PHE A 534 -7.89 4.75 -15.56
N GLY A 535 -7.73 4.50 -14.27
CA GLY A 535 -8.41 3.39 -13.60
C GLY A 535 -8.33 3.55 -12.08
N THR A 536 -9.18 2.82 -11.38
CA THR A 536 -9.15 2.73 -9.91
C THR A 536 -8.98 1.28 -9.50
N ARG A 537 -8.56 1.06 -8.26
CA ARG A 537 -8.71 -0.24 -7.58
C ARG A 537 -10.00 -0.26 -6.74
N ARG A 538 -10.49 -1.45 -6.40
CA ARG A 538 -11.62 -1.66 -5.47
C ARG A 538 -11.46 -0.85 -4.18
N PRO A 539 -12.55 -0.48 -3.49
CA PRO A 539 -13.95 -0.81 -3.80
C PRO A 539 -14.65 0.17 -4.76
N SER A 540 -14.00 1.28 -5.08
CA SER A 540 -14.64 2.40 -5.79
C SER A 540 -15.00 2.09 -7.24
N THR A 541 -16.19 2.55 -7.64
CA THR A 541 -16.76 2.38 -8.98
C THR A 541 -16.90 3.73 -9.66
N LEU A 542 -16.68 3.77 -10.98
CA LEU A 542 -16.80 5.00 -11.75
C LEU A 542 -18.28 5.37 -11.89
N GLU A 543 -18.70 6.47 -11.25
CA GLU A 543 -20.10 6.93 -11.28
C GLU A 543 -20.40 7.66 -12.59
N TYR A 544 -19.64 8.71 -12.86
CA TYR A 544 -19.82 9.53 -14.05
C TYR A 544 -18.57 10.34 -14.40
N ILE A 545 -18.56 10.86 -15.62
CA ILE A 545 -17.55 11.80 -16.10
C ILE A 545 -18.27 13.05 -16.59
N ASN A 546 -17.90 14.20 -16.05
CA ASN A 546 -18.31 15.48 -16.59
C ASN A 546 -17.23 16.00 -17.54
N ILE A 547 -17.65 16.58 -18.65
CA ILE A 547 -16.78 17.10 -19.69
C ILE A 547 -17.07 18.58 -19.93
N SER A 548 -16.02 19.36 -20.14
CA SER A 548 -16.11 20.78 -20.47
C SER A 548 -14.92 21.23 -21.31
N ALA A 549 -15.05 22.38 -21.96
CA ALA A 549 -13.99 23.06 -22.69
C ALA A 549 -14.05 24.56 -22.36
N PRO A 550 -12.93 25.32 -22.46
CA PRO A 550 -12.94 26.74 -22.14
C PRO A 550 -13.88 27.58 -23.05
N GLN A 551 -14.27 27.04 -24.21
CA GLN A 551 -15.17 27.66 -25.19
C GLN A 551 -16.01 26.59 -25.91
N ASP A 552 -17.05 27.03 -26.62
CA ASP A 552 -17.97 26.14 -27.35
C ASP A 552 -17.27 25.45 -28.51
N VAL A 553 -17.20 24.12 -28.47
CA VAL A 553 -16.53 23.29 -29.48
C VAL A 553 -17.28 22.00 -29.78
N ASP A 554 -17.20 21.57 -31.03
CA ASP A 554 -17.66 20.25 -31.45
C ASP A 554 -16.47 19.30 -31.41
N VAL A 555 -16.61 18.20 -30.67
CA VAL A 555 -15.55 17.21 -30.49
C VAL A 555 -16.06 15.81 -30.86
N VAL A 556 -15.15 15.03 -31.45
CA VAL A 556 -15.27 13.58 -31.60
C VAL A 556 -14.23 12.92 -30.71
N LEU A 557 -14.67 12.20 -29.69
CA LEU A 557 -13.81 11.45 -28.76
C LEU A 557 -13.92 9.96 -29.08
N SER A 558 -12.83 9.21 -28.87
CA SER A 558 -12.86 7.76 -28.79
C SER A 558 -12.72 7.37 -27.32
N VAL A 559 -13.69 6.61 -26.82
CA VAL A 559 -13.72 6.11 -25.44
C VAL A 559 -13.74 4.58 -25.51
N ASN A 560 -12.67 3.94 -25.04
CA ASN A 560 -12.47 2.49 -25.19
C ASN A 560 -12.70 1.98 -26.63
N GLY A 561 -12.30 2.76 -27.63
CA GLY A 561 -12.49 2.44 -29.05
C GLY A 561 -13.84 2.82 -29.64
N VAL A 562 -14.81 3.28 -28.83
CA VAL A 562 -16.13 3.70 -29.31
C VAL A 562 -16.17 5.21 -29.55
N PRO A 563 -16.61 5.69 -30.73
CA PRO A 563 -16.66 7.12 -31.03
C PRO A 563 -17.90 7.82 -30.43
N PHE A 564 -17.69 8.99 -29.83
CA PHE A 564 -18.72 9.89 -29.31
C PHE A 564 -18.60 11.25 -29.99
N ARG A 565 -19.72 11.77 -30.51
CA ARG A 565 -19.79 13.14 -31.06
C ARG A 565 -20.60 13.99 -30.11
N MET A 566 -20.06 15.15 -29.73
CA MET A 566 -20.71 16.02 -28.77
C MET A 566 -20.32 17.48 -28.98
N HIS A 567 -21.25 18.35 -28.57
CA HIS A 567 -21.02 19.78 -28.44
C HIS A 567 -20.77 20.09 -26.97
N ILE A 568 -19.62 20.68 -26.64
CA ILE A 568 -19.20 20.97 -25.26
C ILE A 568 -18.87 22.45 -25.10
N SER A 569 -19.13 22.99 -23.91
CA SER A 569 -18.90 24.39 -23.56
C SER A 569 -18.16 24.51 -22.23
N SER A 570 -18.04 25.74 -21.73
CA SER A 570 -17.47 26.03 -20.40
C SER A 570 -18.30 25.49 -19.24
N THR A 571 -19.55 25.11 -19.47
CA THR A 571 -20.39 24.47 -18.46
C THR A 571 -20.18 22.96 -18.49
N PRO A 572 -19.73 22.32 -17.39
CA PRO A 572 -19.56 20.88 -17.34
C PRO A 572 -20.87 20.14 -17.61
N THR A 573 -20.86 19.23 -18.58
CA THR A 573 -22.00 18.37 -18.92
C THR A 573 -21.66 16.90 -18.71
N LEU A 574 -22.67 16.08 -18.44
CA LEU A 574 -22.50 14.64 -18.30
C LEU A 574 -22.12 14.03 -19.65
N SER A 575 -21.03 13.27 -19.72
CA SER A 575 -20.48 12.79 -20.99
C SER A 575 -21.19 11.58 -21.60
N GLU A 576 -22.05 10.90 -20.82
CA GLU A 576 -22.68 9.61 -21.16
C GLU A 576 -21.72 8.45 -21.47
N PHE A 577 -20.42 8.58 -21.15
CA PHE A 577 -19.42 7.53 -21.40
C PHE A 577 -19.69 6.23 -20.64
N GLY A 578 -20.59 6.25 -19.64
CA GLY A 578 -20.99 5.12 -18.78
C GLY A 578 -21.37 3.84 -19.52
N LYS A 579 -21.72 3.91 -20.80
CA LYS A 579 -22.09 2.74 -21.63
C LYS A 579 -20.89 1.90 -22.09
N VAL A 580 -19.68 2.48 -22.13
CA VAL A 580 -18.49 1.87 -22.75
C VAL A 580 -17.27 1.85 -21.82
N ILE A 581 -17.30 2.65 -20.75
CA ILE A 581 -16.28 2.65 -19.72
C ILE A 581 -16.53 1.50 -18.76
N ASN A 582 -15.45 0.89 -18.30
CA ASN A 582 -15.53 -0.11 -17.25
C ASN A 582 -15.78 0.62 -15.94
N THR A 583 -16.93 0.31 -15.33
CA THR A 583 -17.37 0.91 -14.06
C THR A 583 -16.93 0.11 -12.84
N HIS A 584 -16.62 -1.19 -13.03
CA HIS A 584 -16.27 -2.13 -11.97
C HIS A 584 -14.90 -2.77 -12.19
N ASN A 585 -14.11 -2.87 -11.14
CA ASN A 585 -12.82 -3.57 -11.13
C ASN A 585 -12.94 -4.78 -10.19
N TRP A 586 -13.22 -5.98 -10.70
CA TRP A 586 -13.45 -7.13 -9.83
C TRP A 586 -12.18 -7.84 -9.37
N ASP A 587 -11.11 -7.85 -10.17
CA ASP A 587 -9.90 -8.61 -9.82
C ASP A 587 -8.62 -7.77 -9.82
N MET A 588 -8.48 -6.80 -10.75
CA MET A 588 -7.30 -5.95 -10.94
C MET A 588 -7.72 -4.68 -11.71
N HIS A 589 -6.84 -3.66 -11.79
CA HIS A 589 -7.08 -2.42 -12.57
C HIS A 589 -7.70 -2.73 -13.94
N GLN A 590 -8.88 -2.16 -14.26
CA GLN A 590 -9.43 -2.14 -15.61
C GLN A 590 -9.30 -0.72 -16.17
N PRO A 591 -8.18 -0.41 -16.85
CA PRO A 591 -7.92 0.92 -17.36
C PRO A 591 -8.93 1.28 -18.45
N ASN A 592 -9.42 2.51 -18.45
CA ASN A 592 -10.21 3.10 -19.52
C ASN A 592 -9.32 4.01 -20.37
N GLU A 593 -9.60 4.10 -21.67
CA GLU A 593 -8.91 4.95 -22.65
C GLU A 593 -9.86 6.05 -23.12
N ILE A 594 -9.39 7.30 -23.12
CA ILE A 594 -10.03 8.43 -23.80
C ILE A 594 -8.99 9.13 -24.69
N LYS A 595 -9.35 9.39 -25.95
CA LYS A 595 -8.56 10.20 -26.89
C LYS A 595 -9.44 11.07 -27.77
N ILE A 596 -8.93 12.23 -28.17
CA ILE A 596 -9.60 13.10 -29.13
C ILE A 596 -9.29 12.61 -30.55
N MET A 597 -10.35 12.38 -31.33
CA MET A 597 -10.24 11.99 -32.75
C MET A 597 -10.34 13.19 -33.68
N ASN A 598 -11.17 14.18 -33.31
CA ASN A 598 -11.30 15.44 -34.05
C ASN A 598 -11.91 16.51 -33.12
N ILE A 599 -11.53 17.77 -33.30
CA ILE A 599 -12.08 18.91 -32.55
C ILE A 599 -12.15 20.14 -33.45
N SER A 600 -13.23 20.91 -33.37
CA SER A 600 -13.44 22.08 -34.23
C SER A 600 -12.43 23.21 -34.00
N GLN A 601 -11.92 23.32 -32.76
CA GLN A 601 -10.92 24.30 -32.35
C GLN A 601 -9.95 23.64 -31.36
N ASP A 602 -8.65 23.89 -31.51
CA ASP A 602 -7.62 23.25 -30.68
C ASP A 602 -7.59 23.88 -29.27
N VAL A 603 -8.43 23.36 -28.38
CA VAL A 603 -8.52 23.75 -26.97
C VAL A 603 -8.47 22.51 -26.07
N PRO A 604 -7.93 22.64 -24.84
CA PRO A 604 -7.92 21.55 -23.89
C PRO A 604 -9.35 21.21 -23.43
N ILE A 605 -9.66 19.92 -23.41
CA ILE A 605 -10.91 19.39 -22.86
C ILE A 605 -10.65 18.94 -21.43
N THR A 606 -11.45 19.41 -20.49
CA THR A 606 -11.40 19.02 -19.08
C THR A 606 -12.35 17.86 -18.82
N LEU A 607 -11.83 16.78 -18.24
CA LEU A 607 -12.57 15.60 -17.79
C LEU A 607 -12.55 15.55 -16.26
N ASN A 608 -13.72 15.71 -15.65
CA ASN A 608 -13.90 15.50 -14.21
C ASN A 608 -14.45 14.10 -13.99
N ILE A 609 -13.60 13.21 -13.48
CA ILE A 609 -13.88 11.78 -13.32
C ILE A 609 -14.28 11.56 -11.86
N VAL A 610 -15.52 11.10 -11.65
CA VAL A 610 -16.12 10.95 -10.32
C VAL A 610 -16.38 9.50 -10.01
N TYR A 611 -15.88 9.06 -8.86
CA TYR A 611 -16.07 7.71 -8.35
C TYR A 611 -17.02 7.66 -7.14
N SER A 612 -17.49 6.46 -6.80
CA SER A 612 -18.49 6.24 -5.75
C SER A 612 -17.97 6.53 -4.36
N GLU A 613 -16.68 6.30 -4.13
CA GLU A 613 -16.02 6.53 -2.85
C GLU A 613 -14.54 6.89 -3.06
N PRO A 614 -13.87 7.49 -2.05
CA PRO A 614 -12.44 7.77 -2.13
C PRO A 614 -11.60 6.49 -2.34
N SER A 615 -10.77 6.48 -3.37
CA SER A 615 -9.85 5.37 -3.67
C SER A 615 -8.57 5.87 -4.32
N THR A 616 -7.63 4.95 -4.51
CA THR A 616 -6.42 5.22 -5.27
C THR A 616 -6.73 5.18 -6.78
N ILE A 617 -6.56 6.31 -7.45
CA ILE A 617 -6.83 6.47 -8.89
C ILE A 617 -5.53 6.64 -9.66
N TYR A 618 -5.33 5.84 -10.70
CA TYR A 618 -4.14 5.81 -11.53
C TYR A 618 -4.41 6.50 -12.85
N VAL A 619 -3.44 7.29 -13.32
CA VAL A 619 -3.52 8.04 -14.57
C VAL A 619 -2.21 7.90 -15.34
N LEU A 620 -2.31 7.55 -16.61
CA LEU A 620 -1.22 7.58 -17.59
C LEU A 620 -1.68 8.41 -18.79
N LYS A 621 -0.92 9.45 -19.14
CA LYS A 621 -1.14 10.27 -20.33
C LYS A 621 0.01 10.10 -21.29
N LEU A 622 -0.28 9.65 -22.51
CA LEU A 622 0.70 9.50 -23.58
C LEU A 622 0.50 10.59 -24.63
N LYS A 623 1.59 11.10 -25.19
CA LYS A 623 1.57 12.09 -26.28
C LYS A 623 2.56 11.71 -27.37
N PRO A 624 2.22 11.85 -28.66
CA PRO A 624 3.17 11.64 -29.75
C PRO A 624 4.26 12.71 -29.74
N ALA A 625 5.51 12.28 -29.81
CA ALA A 625 6.69 13.13 -29.93
C ALA A 625 7.67 12.53 -30.94
N ASN A 626 8.41 13.40 -31.64
CA ASN A 626 9.48 12.98 -32.54
C ASN A 626 10.76 12.73 -31.72
N ILE A 627 11.18 11.47 -31.62
CA ILE A 627 12.39 11.07 -30.92
C ILE A 627 13.47 10.74 -31.95
N SER A 628 14.60 11.44 -31.87
CA SER A 628 15.76 11.25 -32.73
C SER A 628 16.86 10.48 -32.01
N CYS A 629 17.35 9.42 -32.63
CA CYS A 629 18.52 8.66 -32.21
C CYS A 629 19.72 9.09 -33.08
N ILE A 630 20.77 9.59 -32.43
CA ILE A 630 21.99 10.07 -33.09
C ILE A 630 23.15 9.13 -32.73
N ILE A 631 23.75 8.50 -33.73
CA ILE A 631 24.82 7.51 -33.57
C ILE A 631 26.03 7.94 -34.38
N PRO A 632 27.26 7.92 -33.81
CA PRO A 632 28.46 8.13 -34.61
C PRO A 632 28.69 6.95 -35.56
N LEU A 633 28.85 7.24 -36.85
CA LEU A 633 29.32 6.28 -37.85
C LEU A 633 30.81 6.06 -37.58
N LYS A 634 31.13 5.06 -36.75
CA LYS A 634 32.50 4.57 -36.62
C LYS A 634 32.83 3.67 -37.80
N ASN A 635 33.90 4.02 -38.52
CA ASN A 635 34.55 3.17 -39.52
C ASN A 635 34.92 1.80 -38.95
#